data_AF-A0A659UUJ4-F1
#
_entry.id   AF-A0A659UUJ4-F1
#
_cell.length_a   1.000
_cell.length_b   1.000
_cell.length_c   1.000
_cell.angle_alpha   90.00
_cell.angle_beta   90.00
_cell.angle_gamma   90.00
#
_symmetry.space_group_name_H-M   'P 1'
#
loop_
_entity.id
_entity.type
_entity.pdbx_description
1 polymer ?
#
loop_
_entity_poly.entity_id
_entity_poly.type
_entity_poly.pdbx_seq_one_letter_code
_entity_poly.pdbx_strand_id
1 'polypeptide(L)'
;MLERLGIRGRLLLAFFGISGLAVLATAAALYAFLEVGDVVDRITTDRVPPALASLQLSRQAERVAAAAPSVLAATSRAQHSKVSAAVALEMSRLEALRTDLRDATLGTVPLAEIEEAAVVLRRNLKELDSLVVARLDVVARKEELLNRLAATTTGSQRLLATGIVVMDSRLPQWRAVAADTSLSPDRRAAAMADMVHAIAAYIPQQKALLEISAVNDALVKAATAPTRGDLALILFPLHRSLAALETASSEIDEKLQTRFRLRVDEFEALTDGESSIPKAREEELAVLAQGEKLLAENNRLSRSLTAAVDRLVAAADREIAASGREAALVQRYGTGVVLGSAFLSLLSSVLVVWLYVDRSLLARLGAVSQGMLAIAGGDLRAPLPAAGSDEIGRMAEALSLFRDTAVEVEEKNLRDVAEARQRLVDAIESISEGFALYDKEDWLVLSNSRYRELLYAGLEAELTPGMAFEEIIRRSAERGYIRDAEGRVDEWVAERLWRHRNPGEPWVQRRGDGRWIMISERRISAGGTVAVYSDITELKQREENLAEKSAALEALSSKLAKYLAPQVYSSIFTGRQDVRIASQRKKLTICFSDIAGFTETTDKMESEDLTQLLNHYLTEMSKIALDHGATIDKYVGDAILMFFGDPETRGVKQDALACVQMALAMQKRISELTEVWRDMGIETPLRCRIGIHTDYCTVGNFGSEDRMDYTIIGGAVNLASRLEQEAAPGTILISYETFAQVKDTIDCEEMGHVQVKGIAYPVATYRVIKANLAGACRVVRTELPHFRLELEPGLMSADERGGAATALRDALDRLSHKPGQ
;
A
#
# COMPACT_ATOMS: atom_id res chain seq x y z
N MET A 1 -47.36 -25.34 -60.25
CA MET A 1 -46.82 -26.50 -59.47
C MET A 1 -47.38 -26.56 -58.05
N LEU A 2 -47.52 -25.43 -57.34
CA LEU A 2 -48.11 -25.35 -55.99
C LEU A 2 -49.59 -25.74 -55.87
N GLU A 3 -50.38 -25.56 -56.94
CA GLU A 3 -51.81 -25.92 -56.95
C GLU A 3 -52.08 -27.43 -56.88
N ARG A 4 -51.11 -28.28 -57.25
CA ARG A 4 -51.23 -29.75 -57.16
C ARG A 4 -50.78 -30.37 -55.83
N LEU A 5 -50.21 -29.57 -54.92
CA LEU A 5 -49.81 -30.02 -53.59
C LEU A 5 -51.02 -29.88 -52.65
N GLY A 6 -51.44 -31.00 -52.05
CA GLY A 6 -52.43 -31.01 -50.96
C GLY A 6 -51.96 -30.24 -49.73
N ILE A 7 -52.83 -30.08 -48.74
CA ILE A 7 -52.59 -29.26 -47.53
C ILE A 7 -51.29 -29.67 -46.83
N ARG A 8 -51.03 -30.98 -46.74
CA ARG A 8 -49.84 -31.53 -46.11
C ARG A 8 -48.53 -31.13 -46.80
N GLY A 9 -48.54 -31.08 -48.13
CA GLY A 9 -47.37 -30.71 -48.93
C GLY A 9 -47.01 -29.22 -48.80
N ARG A 10 -48.01 -28.35 -48.68
CA ARG A 10 -47.81 -26.91 -48.48
C ARG A 10 -47.32 -26.57 -47.06
N LEU A 11 -47.85 -27.25 -46.04
CA LEU A 11 -47.36 -27.12 -44.66
C LEU A 11 -45.90 -27.54 -44.52
N LEU A 12 -45.50 -28.67 -45.12
CA LEU A 12 -44.11 -29.12 -45.12
C LEU A 12 -43.15 -28.09 -45.74
N LEU A 13 -43.57 -27.45 -46.82
CA LEU A 13 -42.77 -26.43 -47.51
C LEU A 13 -42.60 -25.17 -46.66
N ALA A 14 -43.64 -24.77 -45.91
CA ALA A 14 -43.57 -23.67 -44.95
C ALA A 14 -42.65 -23.99 -43.76
N PHE A 15 -42.73 -25.20 -43.20
CA PHE A 15 -41.82 -25.64 -42.14
C PHE A 15 -40.36 -25.71 -42.61
N PHE A 16 -40.10 -26.19 -43.84
CA PHE A 16 -38.76 -26.17 -44.42
C PHE A 16 -38.19 -24.76 -44.56
N GLY A 17 -39.01 -23.78 -44.95
CA GLY A 17 -38.59 -22.38 -45.04
C GLY A 17 -38.17 -21.78 -43.69
N ILE A 18 -38.92 -22.08 -42.62
CA ILE A 18 -38.61 -21.62 -41.26
C ILE A 18 -37.34 -22.31 -40.74
N SER A 19 -37.22 -23.63 -40.91
CA SER A 19 -36.02 -24.38 -40.49
C SER A 19 -34.76 -23.94 -41.25
N GLY A 20 -34.87 -23.60 -42.53
CA GLY A 20 -33.75 -23.09 -43.33
C GLY A 20 -33.16 -21.79 -42.80
N LEU A 21 -34.00 -20.87 -42.31
CA LEU A 21 -33.56 -19.62 -41.69
C LEU A 21 -32.81 -19.86 -40.36
N ALA A 22 -33.24 -20.84 -39.56
CA ALA A 22 -32.56 -21.22 -38.32
C ALA A 22 -31.16 -21.82 -38.55
N VAL A 23 -30.99 -22.60 -39.63
CA VAL A 23 -29.68 -23.15 -40.02
C VAL A 23 -28.72 -22.04 -40.45
N LEU A 24 -29.19 -21.09 -41.26
CA LEU A 24 -28.38 -19.94 -41.67
C LEU A 24 -27.97 -19.05 -40.48
N ALA A 25 -28.89 -18.86 -39.51
CA ALA A 25 -28.60 -18.13 -38.28
C ALA A 25 -27.46 -18.79 -37.48
N THR A 26 -27.53 -20.12 -37.31
CA THR A 26 -26.53 -20.91 -36.60
C THR A 26 -25.17 -20.86 -37.31
N ALA A 27 -25.15 -20.96 -38.64
CA ALA A 27 -23.92 -20.88 -39.43
C ALA A 27 -23.24 -19.50 -39.30
N ALA A 28 -24.03 -18.42 -39.34
CA ALA A 28 -23.52 -17.05 -39.15
C ALA A 28 -22.98 -16.83 -37.74
N ALA A 29 -23.66 -17.37 -36.72
CA ALA A 29 -23.19 -17.31 -35.33
C ALA A 29 -21.86 -18.04 -35.14
N LEU A 30 -21.70 -19.23 -35.74
CA LEU A 30 -20.48 -20.02 -35.67
C LEU A 30 -19.29 -19.32 -36.35
N TYR A 31 -19.51 -18.74 -37.52
CA TYR A 31 -18.48 -17.96 -38.23
C TYR A 31 -18.00 -16.76 -37.40
N ALA A 32 -18.93 -15.98 -36.84
CA ALA A 32 -18.58 -14.84 -35.99
C ALA A 32 -17.81 -15.25 -34.73
N PHE A 33 -18.14 -16.41 -34.13
CA PHE A 33 -17.43 -16.93 -32.96
C PHE A 33 -15.99 -17.34 -33.27
N LEU A 34 -15.77 -18.05 -34.38
CA LEU A 34 -14.44 -18.48 -34.80
C LEU A 34 -13.53 -17.29 -35.13
N GLU A 35 -14.04 -16.29 -35.85
CA GLU A 35 -13.28 -15.10 -36.22
C GLU A 35 -12.86 -14.26 -34.99
N VAL A 36 -13.75 -14.13 -33.99
CA VAL A 36 -13.42 -13.44 -32.73
C VAL A 36 -12.35 -14.22 -31.93
N GLY A 37 -12.42 -15.55 -31.92
CA GLY A 37 -11.41 -16.40 -31.28
C GLY A 37 -10.01 -16.17 -31.86
N ASP A 38 -9.90 -16.10 -33.18
CA ASP A 38 -8.65 -15.88 -33.91
C ASP A 38 -8.00 -14.50 -33.66
N VAL A 39 -8.84 -13.49 -33.41
CA VAL A 39 -8.37 -12.14 -33.03
C VAL A 39 -7.88 -12.12 -31.58
N VAL A 40 -8.60 -12.77 -30.66
CA VAL A 40 -8.19 -12.87 -29.26
C VAL A 40 -6.87 -13.63 -29.12
N ASP A 41 -6.70 -14.73 -29.86
CA ASP A 41 -5.46 -15.52 -29.81
C ASP A 41 -4.25 -14.71 -30.29
N ARG A 42 -4.37 -13.99 -31.41
CA ARG A 42 -3.31 -13.07 -31.90
C ARG A 42 -2.96 -11.96 -30.91
N ILE A 43 -3.96 -11.35 -30.26
CA ILE A 43 -3.70 -10.33 -29.24
C ILE A 43 -2.94 -10.93 -28.05
N THR A 44 -3.36 -12.10 -27.58
CA THR A 44 -2.84 -12.72 -26.36
C THR A 44 -1.44 -13.30 -26.56
N THR A 45 -1.19 -13.92 -27.72
CA THR A 45 0.05 -14.66 -28.00
C THR A 45 1.13 -13.76 -28.61
N ASP A 46 0.77 -12.85 -29.53
CA ASP A 46 1.77 -12.12 -30.30
C ASP A 46 2.04 -10.70 -29.79
N ARG A 47 1.09 -10.07 -29.07
CA ARG A 47 1.15 -8.61 -28.80
C ARG A 47 1.29 -8.21 -27.33
N VAL A 48 0.71 -8.97 -26.40
CA VAL A 48 0.82 -8.69 -24.96
C VAL A 48 2.23 -8.95 -24.39
N PRO A 49 2.93 -10.05 -24.73
CA PRO A 49 4.26 -10.32 -24.16
C PRO A 49 5.33 -9.28 -24.51
N PRO A 50 5.47 -8.78 -25.76
CA PRO A 50 6.44 -7.73 -26.10
C PRO A 50 6.16 -6.40 -25.39
N ALA A 51 4.89 -6.05 -25.17
CA ALA A 51 4.51 -4.84 -24.44
C ALA A 51 4.92 -4.92 -22.96
N LEU A 52 4.68 -6.08 -22.33
CA LEU A 52 5.13 -6.35 -20.95
C LEU A 52 6.66 -6.34 -20.82
N ALA A 53 7.36 -6.96 -21.76
CA ALA A 53 8.82 -6.96 -21.79
C ALA A 53 9.39 -5.53 -21.96
N SER A 54 8.74 -4.71 -22.80
CA SER A 54 9.11 -3.29 -23.01
C SER A 54 8.97 -2.48 -21.72
N LEU A 55 7.87 -2.65 -20.98
CA LEU A 55 7.66 -2.01 -19.68
C LEU A 55 8.70 -2.46 -18.63
N GLN A 56 9.03 -3.75 -18.61
CA GLN A 56 10.08 -4.28 -17.72
C GLN A 56 11.45 -3.68 -18.06
N LEU A 57 11.77 -3.53 -19.35
CA LEU A 57 13.01 -2.91 -19.80
C LEU A 57 13.14 -1.45 -19.34
N SER A 58 12.09 -0.65 -19.50
CA SER A 58 12.08 0.76 -19.04
C SER A 58 12.31 0.84 -17.52
N ARG A 59 11.54 0.09 -16.72
CA ARG A 59 11.70 0.05 -15.26
C ARG A 59 13.11 -0.38 -14.86
N GLN A 60 13.69 -1.35 -15.56
CA GLN A 60 15.03 -1.83 -15.27
C GLN A 60 16.09 -0.76 -15.59
N ALA A 61 15.91 0.01 -16.66
CA ALA A 61 16.83 1.11 -17.00
C ALA A 61 16.74 2.28 -16.01
N GLU A 62 15.55 2.60 -15.51
CA GLU A 62 15.38 3.57 -14.43
C GLU A 62 16.10 3.13 -13.15
N ARG A 63 16.02 1.85 -12.78
CA ARG A 63 16.77 1.31 -11.63
C ARG A 63 18.27 1.46 -11.80
N VAL A 64 18.79 1.13 -12.98
CA VAL A 64 20.22 1.28 -13.31
C VAL A 64 20.65 2.75 -13.20
N ALA A 65 19.88 3.68 -13.76
CA ALA A 65 20.16 5.12 -13.68
C ALA A 65 20.07 5.66 -12.25
N ALA A 66 19.09 5.22 -11.46
CA ALA A 66 18.90 5.62 -10.07
C ALA A 66 20.00 5.07 -9.13
N ALA A 67 20.58 3.92 -9.46
CA ALA A 67 21.68 3.34 -8.70
C ALA A 67 23.04 3.96 -9.04
N ALA A 68 23.22 4.52 -10.25
CA ALA A 68 24.50 5.08 -10.70
C ALA A 68 25.12 6.16 -9.77
N PRO A 69 24.36 7.11 -9.18
CA PRO A 69 24.92 8.10 -8.24
C PRO A 69 25.59 7.48 -7.00
N SER A 70 25.13 6.30 -6.57
CA SER A 70 25.71 5.62 -5.41
C SER A 70 27.12 5.12 -5.67
N VAL A 71 27.48 4.83 -6.93
CA VAL A 71 28.85 4.47 -7.34
C VAL A 71 29.77 5.68 -7.13
N LEU A 72 29.34 6.87 -7.59
CA LEU A 72 30.11 8.10 -7.43
C LEU A 72 30.25 8.52 -5.96
N ALA A 73 29.25 8.24 -5.13
CA ALA A 73 29.25 8.57 -3.71
C ALA A 73 30.13 7.66 -2.83
N ALA A 74 30.70 6.57 -3.39
CA ALA A 74 31.53 5.65 -2.62
C ALA A 74 32.74 6.38 -1.99
N THR A 75 33.03 6.05 -0.72
CA THR A 75 34.11 6.66 0.06
C THR A 75 35.28 5.72 0.30
N SER A 76 35.11 4.43 0.02
CA SER A 76 36.15 3.40 0.16
C SER A 76 36.11 2.40 -0.99
N ARG A 77 37.23 1.71 -1.22
CA ARG A 77 37.31 0.64 -2.24
C ARG A 77 36.34 -0.52 -1.96
N ALA A 78 36.13 -0.86 -0.69
CA ALA A 78 35.18 -1.90 -0.30
C ALA A 78 33.72 -1.49 -0.61
N GLN A 79 33.35 -0.26 -0.28
CA GLN A 79 32.02 0.27 -0.61
C GLN A 79 31.83 0.36 -2.13
N HIS A 80 32.84 0.85 -2.87
CA HIS A 80 32.82 0.92 -4.32
C HIS A 80 32.60 -0.46 -4.95
N SER A 81 33.36 -1.48 -4.53
CA SER A 81 33.22 -2.85 -5.05
C SER A 81 31.81 -3.41 -4.84
N LYS A 82 31.23 -3.22 -3.65
CA LYS A 82 29.86 -3.68 -3.35
C LYS A 82 28.82 -2.99 -4.23
N VAL A 83 28.91 -1.67 -4.36
CA VAL A 83 27.94 -0.88 -5.13
C VAL A 83 28.10 -1.11 -6.63
N SER A 84 29.32 -1.15 -7.14
CA SER A 84 29.62 -1.44 -8.55
C SER A 84 29.12 -2.83 -8.94
N ALA A 85 29.30 -3.84 -8.09
CA ALA A 85 28.75 -5.18 -8.32
C ALA A 85 27.22 -5.19 -8.41
N ALA A 86 26.53 -4.44 -7.55
CA ALA A 86 25.07 -4.32 -7.60
C ALA A 86 24.60 -3.64 -8.90
N VAL A 87 25.24 -2.55 -9.31
CA VAL A 87 24.91 -1.85 -10.57
C VAL A 87 25.19 -2.72 -11.79
N ALA A 88 26.29 -3.49 -11.78
CA ALA A 88 26.61 -4.44 -12.84
C ALA A 88 25.53 -5.52 -12.99
N LEU A 89 25.02 -6.05 -11.87
CA LEU A 89 23.92 -7.03 -11.88
C LEU A 89 22.64 -6.44 -12.49
N GLU A 90 22.26 -5.22 -12.11
CA GLU A 90 21.09 -4.56 -12.67
C GLU A 90 21.27 -4.27 -14.17
N MET A 91 22.48 -3.93 -14.61
CA MET A 91 22.81 -3.77 -16.02
C MET A 91 22.72 -5.09 -16.81
N SER A 92 23.20 -6.20 -16.26
CA SER A 92 23.07 -7.52 -16.90
C SER A 92 21.60 -7.95 -17.06
N ARG A 93 20.74 -7.63 -16.10
CA ARG A 93 19.28 -7.86 -16.24
C ARG A 93 18.67 -7.02 -17.35
N LEU A 94 19.10 -5.76 -17.50
CA LEU A 94 18.66 -4.90 -18.60
C LEU A 94 19.07 -5.49 -19.96
N GLU A 95 20.30 -6.02 -20.08
CA GLU A 95 20.79 -6.65 -21.31
C GLU A 95 20.04 -7.95 -21.65
N ALA A 96 19.66 -8.74 -20.64
CA ALA A 96 18.83 -9.92 -20.82
C ALA A 96 17.44 -9.54 -21.37
N LEU A 97 16.73 -8.62 -20.72
CA LEU A 97 15.42 -8.13 -21.15
C LEU A 97 15.46 -7.54 -22.57
N ARG A 98 16.55 -6.84 -22.92
CA ARG A 98 16.76 -6.31 -24.27
C ARG A 98 16.88 -7.43 -25.30
N THR A 99 17.56 -8.52 -24.96
CA THR A 99 17.75 -9.67 -25.86
C THR A 99 16.41 -10.37 -26.10
N ASP A 100 15.63 -10.59 -25.03
CA ASP A 100 14.29 -11.18 -25.11
C ASP A 100 13.35 -10.33 -25.99
N LEU A 101 13.41 -9.00 -25.85
CA LEU A 101 12.63 -8.07 -26.69
C LEU A 101 13.02 -8.10 -28.16
N ARG A 102 14.32 -8.22 -28.45
CA ARG A 102 14.81 -8.27 -29.83
C ARG A 102 14.27 -9.50 -30.56
N ASP A 103 14.25 -10.64 -29.87
CA ASP A 103 13.79 -11.90 -30.44
C ASP A 103 12.26 -11.91 -30.60
N ALA A 104 11.53 -11.18 -29.76
CA ALA A 104 10.07 -11.03 -29.84
C ALA A 104 9.59 -9.97 -30.86
N THR A 105 10.42 -8.98 -31.20
CA THR A 105 10.01 -7.78 -31.95
C THR A 105 10.88 -7.55 -33.18
N LEU A 106 10.83 -8.47 -34.16
CA LEU A 106 11.58 -8.32 -35.42
C LEU A 106 11.07 -7.12 -36.23
N GLY A 107 11.86 -6.03 -36.29
CA GLY A 107 11.77 -5.03 -37.38
C GLY A 107 11.16 -3.66 -37.10
N THR A 108 11.07 -3.17 -35.85
CA THR A 108 10.54 -1.81 -35.57
C THR A 108 11.63 -0.78 -35.30
N VAL A 109 11.49 0.45 -35.85
CA VAL A 109 12.41 1.60 -35.66
C VAL A 109 12.70 1.94 -34.17
N PRO A 110 11.74 1.86 -33.23
CA PRO A 110 12.00 2.15 -31.82
C PRO A 110 12.99 1.19 -31.13
N LEU A 111 13.17 -0.03 -31.64
CA LEU A 111 14.08 -1.01 -31.04
C LEU A 111 15.55 -0.59 -31.18
N ALA A 112 15.93 0.02 -32.31
CA ALA A 112 17.30 0.47 -32.55
C ALA A 112 17.71 1.61 -31.59
N GLU A 113 16.79 2.54 -31.30
CA GLU A 113 17.03 3.62 -30.32
C GLU A 113 17.23 3.06 -28.90
N ILE A 114 16.46 2.04 -28.54
CA ILE A 114 16.57 1.34 -27.26
C ILE A 114 17.93 0.62 -27.15
N GLU A 115 18.34 -0.07 -28.21
CA GLU A 115 19.64 -0.76 -28.25
C GLU A 115 20.81 0.21 -28.12
N GLU A 116 20.78 1.32 -28.86
CA GLU A 116 21.80 2.36 -28.80
C GLU A 116 21.89 2.96 -27.39
N ALA A 117 20.75 3.35 -26.80
CA ALA A 117 20.72 3.95 -25.47
C ALA A 117 21.25 2.99 -24.38
N ALA A 118 20.92 1.69 -24.45
CA ALA A 118 21.43 0.69 -23.51
C ALA A 118 22.95 0.49 -23.63
N VAL A 119 23.50 0.49 -24.86
CA VAL A 119 24.95 0.39 -25.11
C VAL A 119 25.69 1.59 -24.54
N VAL A 120 25.17 2.81 -24.78
CA VAL A 120 25.78 4.03 -24.26
C VAL A 120 25.70 4.06 -22.73
N LEU A 121 24.57 3.68 -22.13
CA LEU A 121 24.41 3.60 -20.68
C LEU A 121 25.46 2.68 -20.04
N ARG A 122 25.66 1.48 -20.59
CA ARG A 122 26.70 0.55 -20.11
C ARG A 122 28.10 1.13 -20.20
N ARG A 123 28.42 1.78 -21.33
CA ARG A 123 29.72 2.42 -21.53
C ARG A 123 29.96 3.50 -20.47
N ASN A 124 28.97 4.36 -20.23
CA ASN A 124 29.06 5.43 -19.26
C ASN A 124 29.19 4.91 -17.82
N LEU A 125 28.52 3.80 -17.46
CA LEU A 125 28.69 3.17 -16.15
C LEU A 125 30.09 2.58 -15.95
N LYS A 126 30.67 1.98 -17.00
CA LYS A 126 32.05 1.48 -16.96
C LYS A 126 33.08 2.62 -16.84
N GLU A 127 32.83 3.73 -17.51
CA GLU A 127 33.66 4.93 -17.38
C GLU A 127 33.52 5.53 -15.97
N LEU A 128 32.30 5.57 -15.41
CA LEU A 128 32.04 6.02 -14.05
C LEU A 128 32.76 5.15 -13.01
N ASP A 129 32.72 3.83 -13.15
CA ASP A 129 33.47 2.89 -12.29
C ASP A 129 34.98 3.19 -12.30
N SER A 130 35.55 3.37 -13.50
CA SER A 130 36.97 3.71 -13.67
C SER A 130 37.34 5.06 -13.03
N LEU A 131 36.46 6.06 -13.17
CA LEU A 131 36.63 7.38 -12.56
C LEU A 131 36.61 7.31 -11.03
N VAL A 132 35.72 6.51 -10.44
CA VAL A 132 35.65 6.39 -8.98
C VAL A 132 36.89 5.71 -8.42
N VAL A 133 37.43 4.70 -9.10
CA VAL A 133 38.73 4.11 -8.72
C VAL A 133 39.83 5.17 -8.72
N ALA A 134 39.94 5.95 -9.80
CA ALA A 134 40.91 7.05 -9.87
C ALA A 134 40.71 8.10 -8.76
N ARG A 135 39.46 8.46 -8.44
CA ARG A 135 39.14 9.36 -7.32
C ARG A 135 39.63 8.81 -5.99
N LEU A 136 39.37 7.53 -5.71
CA LEU A 136 39.78 6.90 -4.44
C LEU A 136 41.31 6.87 -4.30
N ASP A 137 42.04 6.71 -5.40
CA ASP A 137 43.51 6.78 -5.40
C ASP A 137 44.01 8.20 -5.08
N VAL A 138 43.35 9.22 -5.65
CA VAL A 138 43.64 10.62 -5.34
C VAL A 138 43.33 10.94 -3.86
N VAL A 139 42.22 10.42 -3.32
CA VAL A 139 41.84 10.58 -1.91
C VAL A 139 42.91 9.97 -0.99
N ALA A 140 43.37 8.75 -1.28
CA ALA A 140 44.42 8.10 -0.50
C ALA A 140 45.75 8.87 -0.56
N ARG A 141 46.14 9.35 -1.74
CA ARG A 141 47.34 10.20 -1.88
C ARG A 141 47.21 11.51 -1.09
N LYS A 142 46.03 12.13 -1.10
CA LYS A 142 45.76 13.36 -0.35
C LYS A 142 45.87 13.15 1.17
N GLU A 143 45.41 12.01 1.68
CA GLU A 143 45.55 11.64 3.09
C GLU A 143 47.04 11.53 3.49
N GLU A 144 47.87 10.89 2.66
CA GLU A 144 49.31 10.82 2.89
C GLU A 144 49.98 12.21 2.88
N LEU A 145 49.59 13.09 1.96
CA LEU A 145 50.09 14.47 1.92
C LEU A 145 49.68 15.29 3.15
N LEU A 146 48.47 15.09 3.67
CA LEU A 146 48.01 15.74 4.91
C LEU A 146 48.77 15.23 6.14
N ASN A 147 49.09 13.94 6.20
CA ASN A 147 49.94 13.38 7.26
C ASN A 147 51.35 13.97 7.21
N ARG A 148 51.92 14.11 6.01
CA ARG A 148 53.21 14.79 5.81
C ARG A 148 53.16 16.26 6.25
N LEU A 149 52.09 16.99 5.90
CA LEU A 149 51.86 18.36 6.35
C LEU A 149 51.85 18.48 7.89
N ALA A 150 51.14 17.58 8.57
CA ALA A 150 51.09 17.57 10.04
C ALA A 150 52.48 17.33 10.65
N ALA A 151 53.26 16.42 10.07
CA ALA A 151 54.63 16.12 10.50
C ALA A 151 55.58 17.31 10.27
N THR A 152 55.54 17.94 9.10
CA THR A 152 56.34 19.13 8.76
C THR A 152 55.97 20.32 9.66
N THR A 153 54.68 20.55 9.93
CA THR A 153 54.21 21.61 10.82
C THR A 153 54.72 21.41 12.26
N THR A 154 54.51 20.21 12.81
CA THR A 154 54.94 19.88 14.18
C THR A 154 56.47 19.90 14.31
N GLY A 155 57.19 19.48 13.26
CA GLY A 155 58.66 19.54 13.20
C GLY A 155 59.19 20.98 13.18
N SER A 156 58.55 21.84 12.39
CA SER A 156 58.93 23.26 12.24
C SER A 156 58.65 24.06 13.52
N GLN A 157 57.48 23.86 14.13
CA GLN A 157 57.13 24.49 15.39
C GLN A 157 58.08 24.10 16.52
N ARG A 158 58.44 22.81 16.63
CA ARG A 158 59.43 22.34 17.63
C ARG A 158 60.81 22.94 17.41
N LEU A 159 61.25 23.07 16.15
CA LEU A 159 62.54 23.67 15.83
C LEU A 159 62.61 25.13 16.31
N LEU A 160 61.56 25.91 16.08
CA LEU A 160 61.49 27.33 16.47
C LEU A 160 61.15 27.56 17.95
N ALA A 161 60.39 26.66 18.58
CA ALA A 161 60.00 26.76 20.00
C ALA A 161 61.21 26.75 20.95
N THR A 162 62.34 26.15 20.55
CA THR A 162 63.58 26.15 21.33
C THR A 162 64.08 27.58 21.60
N GLY A 163 63.88 28.52 20.66
CA GLY A 163 64.23 29.92 20.84
C GLY A 163 63.42 30.61 21.94
N ILE A 164 62.15 30.25 22.09
CA ILE A 164 61.25 30.76 23.15
C ILE A 164 61.76 30.36 24.53
N VAL A 165 62.08 29.07 24.69
CA VAL A 165 62.57 28.52 25.95
C VAL A 165 63.91 29.15 26.36
N VAL A 166 64.81 29.34 25.39
CA VAL A 166 66.11 29.99 25.63
C VAL A 166 65.90 31.46 26.02
N MET A 167 65.00 32.18 25.35
CA MET A 167 64.68 33.57 25.68
C MET A 167 64.12 33.72 27.09
N ASP A 168 63.15 32.88 27.45
CA ASP A 168 62.50 32.89 28.76
C ASP A 168 63.50 32.57 29.90
N SER A 169 64.48 31.71 29.62
CA SER A 169 65.55 31.39 30.58
C SER A 169 66.55 32.52 30.81
N ARG A 170 66.81 33.37 29.80
CA ARG A 170 67.82 34.45 29.86
C ARG A 170 67.24 35.79 30.32
N LEU A 171 65.95 36.01 30.13
CA LEU A 171 65.27 37.25 30.50
C LEU A 171 65.47 37.66 31.97
N PRO A 172 65.35 36.75 32.96
CA PRO A 172 65.60 37.08 34.37
C PRO A 172 67.05 37.43 34.64
N GLN A 173 67.99 36.80 33.92
CA GLN A 173 69.43 37.02 34.08
C GLN A 173 69.82 38.41 33.60
N TRP A 174 69.34 38.84 32.43
CA TRP A 174 69.58 40.20 31.93
C TRP A 174 68.94 41.26 32.83
N ARG A 175 67.72 41.02 33.35
CA ARG A 175 67.07 41.93 34.30
C ARG A 175 67.87 42.07 35.60
N ALA A 176 68.40 40.98 36.13
CA ALA A 176 69.22 41.00 37.34
C ALA A 176 70.53 41.80 37.14
N VAL A 177 71.22 41.57 36.02
CA VAL A 177 72.47 42.29 35.69
C VAL A 177 72.22 43.78 35.42
N ALA A 178 71.12 44.12 34.76
CA ALA A 178 70.77 45.52 34.48
C ALA A 178 70.40 46.31 35.76
N ALA A 179 69.79 45.64 36.76
CA ALA A 179 69.35 46.25 38.02
C ALA A 179 70.46 46.36 39.09
N ASP A 180 71.55 45.60 38.96
CA ASP A 180 72.64 45.59 39.95
C ASP A 180 73.56 46.82 39.83
N THR A 181 73.38 47.79 40.73
CA THR A 181 74.15 49.03 40.77
C THR A 181 75.60 48.85 41.23
N SER A 182 75.98 47.67 41.74
CA SER A 182 77.36 47.36 42.12
C SER A 182 78.25 47.01 40.92
N LEU A 183 77.66 46.73 39.76
CA LEU A 183 78.37 46.40 38.52
C LEU A 183 78.79 47.65 37.73
N SER A 184 79.92 47.55 37.03
CA SER A 184 80.43 48.63 36.18
C SER A 184 79.42 49.02 35.09
N PRO A 185 79.38 50.30 34.68
CA PRO A 185 78.53 50.76 33.58
C PRO A 185 78.69 49.93 32.30
N ASP A 186 79.93 49.52 31.97
CA ASP A 186 80.23 48.73 30.77
C ASP A 186 79.61 47.32 30.82
N ARG A 187 79.61 46.66 31.99
CA ARG A 187 78.98 45.35 32.15
C ARG A 187 77.46 45.41 32.02
N ARG A 188 76.84 46.46 32.55
CA ARG A 188 75.39 46.70 32.40
C ARG A 188 75.02 47.02 30.95
N ALA A 189 75.84 47.82 30.27
CA ALA A 189 75.68 48.12 28.85
C ALA A 189 75.82 46.87 27.97
N ALA A 190 76.79 46.00 28.27
CA ALA A 190 76.98 44.73 27.54
C ALA A 190 75.79 43.77 27.70
N ALA A 191 75.25 43.63 28.91
CA ALA A 191 74.06 42.78 29.14
C ALA A 191 72.80 43.33 28.44
N MET A 192 72.64 44.66 28.41
CA MET A 192 71.55 45.31 27.67
C MET A 192 71.70 45.11 26.16
N ALA A 193 72.93 45.23 25.63
CA ALA A 193 73.22 44.98 24.22
C ALA A 193 72.96 43.51 23.82
N ASP A 194 73.34 42.55 24.68
CA ASP A 194 73.05 41.12 24.48
C ASP A 194 71.53 40.84 24.48
N MET A 195 70.78 41.45 25.39
CA MET A 195 69.31 41.36 25.42
C MET A 195 68.67 41.92 24.14
N VAL A 196 69.10 43.11 23.69
CA VAL A 196 68.59 43.73 22.45
C VAL A 196 68.89 42.84 21.24
N HIS A 197 70.10 42.28 21.16
CA HIS A 197 70.49 41.39 20.08
C HIS A 197 69.66 40.10 20.08
N ALA A 198 69.40 39.52 21.25
CA ALA A 198 68.59 38.32 21.38
C ALA A 198 67.11 38.57 21.03
N ILE A 199 66.52 39.69 21.47
CA ILE A 199 65.15 40.08 21.09
C ILE A 199 65.05 40.30 19.57
N ALA A 200 66.04 40.96 18.95
CA ALA A 200 66.07 41.16 17.51
C ALA A 200 66.14 39.84 16.74
N ALA A 201 66.91 38.86 17.22
CA ALA A 201 67.00 37.52 16.63
C ALA A 201 65.71 36.68 16.79
N TYR A 202 64.83 37.05 17.72
CA TYR A 202 63.60 36.32 18.01
C TYR A 202 62.39 36.77 17.16
N ILE A 203 62.37 38.03 16.72
CA ILE A 203 61.26 38.59 15.90
C ILE A 203 61.03 37.77 14.61
N PRO A 204 62.06 37.41 13.81
CA PRO A 204 61.88 36.57 12.63
C PRO A 204 61.33 35.18 12.95
N GLN A 205 61.68 34.60 14.12
CA GLN A 205 61.17 33.29 14.55
C GLN A 205 59.68 33.34 14.89
N GLN A 206 59.21 34.41 15.54
CA GLN A 206 57.77 34.60 15.78
C GLN A 206 56.99 34.79 14.49
N LYS A 207 57.53 35.60 13.56
CA LYS A 207 56.93 35.79 12.24
C LYS A 207 56.85 34.46 11.48
N ALA A 208 57.92 33.67 11.48
CA ALA A 208 57.94 32.33 10.90
C ALA A 208 56.89 31.40 11.53
N LEU A 209 56.71 31.40 12.85
CA LEU A 209 55.67 30.61 13.52
C LEU A 209 54.25 30.98 13.07
N LEU A 210 53.96 32.28 12.92
CA LEU A 210 52.66 32.75 12.42
C LEU A 210 52.42 32.32 10.97
N GLU A 211 53.43 32.46 10.10
CA GLU A 211 53.32 32.06 8.70
C GLU A 211 53.20 30.53 8.55
N ILE A 212 53.87 29.73 9.39
CA ILE A 212 53.68 28.26 9.43
C ILE A 212 52.23 27.89 9.73
N SER A 213 51.61 28.53 10.71
CA SER A 213 50.19 28.31 11.03
C SER A 213 49.29 28.74 9.87
N ALA A 214 49.57 29.88 9.23
CA ALA A 214 48.82 30.36 8.08
C ALA A 214 48.91 29.39 6.88
N VAL A 215 50.11 28.88 6.58
CA VAL A 215 50.37 27.89 5.52
C VAL A 215 49.64 26.58 5.82
N ASN A 216 49.75 26.06 7.05
CA ASN A 216 49.05 24.85 7.47
C ASN A 216 47.53 24.98 7.29
N ASP A 217 46.93 26.06 7.80
CA ASP A 217 45.49 26.28 7.73
C ASP A 217 45.02 26.44 6.28
N ALA A 218 45.81 27.12 5.45
CA ALA A 218 45.49 27.29 4.03
C ALA A 218 45.59 25.97 3.26
N LEU A 219 46.58 25.12 3.52
CA LEU A 219 46.70 23.80 2.88
C LEU A 219 45.59 22.83 3.32
N VAL A 220 45.19 22.85 4.60
CA VAL A 220 44.04 22.06 5.09
C VAL A 220 42.73 22.53 4.44
N LYS A 221 42.54 23.84 4.28
CA LYS A 221 41.39 24.40 3.55
C LYS A 221 41.44 24.04 2.06
N ALA A 222 42.61 24.11 1.43
CA ALA A 222 42.81 23.73 0.04
C ALA A 222 42.44 22.26 -0.20
N ALA A 223 42.81 21.34 0.71
CA ALA A 223 42.50 19.92 0.62
C ALA A 223 40.98 19.60 0.61
N THR A 224 40.16 20.51 1.10
CA THR A 224 38.71 20.37 1.26
C THR A 224 37.90 21.38 0.44
N ALA A 225 38.56 22.18 -0.40
CA ALA A 225 37.93 23.22 -1.20
C ALA A 225 36.78 22.65 -2.06
N PRO A 226 35.54 23.17 -1.97
CA PRO A 226 34.39 22.54 -2.61
C PRO A 226 34.40 22.68 -4.14
N THR A 227 34.98 23.77 -4.67
CA THR A 227 35.09 23.98 -6.12
C THR A 227 36.51 24.38 -6.52
N ARG A 228 36.80 24.32 -7.84
CA ARG A 228 38.06 24.83 -8.40
C ARG A 228 38.23 26.34 -8.17
N GLY A 229 37.12 27.08 -8.15
CA GLY A 229 37.14 28.52 -7.86
C GLY A 229 37.58 28.80 -6.43
N ASP A 230 37.05 28.06 -5.46
CA ASP A 230 37.43 28.20 -4.05
C ASP A 230 38.90 27.81 -3.82
N LEU A 231 39.37 26.76 -4.50
CA LEU A 231 40.76 26.35 -4.46
C LEU A 231 41.68 27.48 -4.96
N ALA A 232 41.34 28.12 -6.08
CA ALA A 232 42.11 29.25 -6.61
C ALA A 232 42.14 30.45 -5.65
N LEU A 233 41.04 30.73 -4.94
CA LEU A 233 40.98 31.80 -3.94
C LEU A 233 41.86 31.53 -2.71
N ILE A 234 42.07 30.26 -2.35
CA ILE A 234 42.92 29.85 -1.23
C ILE A 234 44.41 29.87 -1.61
N LEU A 235 44.74 29.55 -2.87
CA LEU A 235 46.13 29.51 -3.35
C LEU A 235 46.85 30.86 -3.27
N PHE A 236 46.15 31.96 -3.58
CA PHE A 236 46.76 33.30 -3.54
C PHE A 236 47.33 33.70 -2.16
N PRO A 237 46.56 33.66 -1.05
CA PRO A 237 47.11 33.96 0.26
C PRO A 237 48.13 32.90 0.73
N LEU A 238 48.00 31.64 0.31
CA LEU A 238 48.96 30.58 0.61
C LEU A 238 50.35 30.87 0.04
N HIS A 239 50.46 31.20 -1.25
CA HIS A 239 51.74 31.56 -1.89
C HIS A 239 52.37 32.79 -1.24
N ARG A 240 51.57 33.78 -0.85
CA ARG A 240 52.05 34.96 -0.10
C ARG A 240 52.66 34.57 1.25
N SER A 241 52.00 33.72 2.01
CA SER A 241 52.50 33.24 3.30
C SER A 241 53.75 32.36 3.16
N LEU A 242 53.83 31.56 2.09
CA LEU A 242 55.02 30.78 1.77
C LEU A 242 56.22 31.67 1.43
N ALA A 243 56.05 32.71 0.61
CA ALA A 243 57.10 33.69 0.32
C ALA A 243 57.55 34.47 1.57
N ALA A 244 56.60 34.80 2.47
CA ALA A 244 56.91 35.42 3.75
C ALA A 244 57.72 34.48 4.68
N LEU A 245 57.42 33.18 4.64
CA LEU A 245 58.13 32.14 5.38
C LEU A 245 59.55 31.93 4.85
N GLU A 246 59.73 31.96 3.52
CA GLU A 246 61.04 31.90 2.87
C GLU A 246 61.90 33.12 3.25
N THR A 247 61.32 34.31 3.23
CA THR A 247 61.99 35.54 3.68
C THR A 247 62.42 35.41 5.14
N ALA A 248 61.53 34.95 6.03
CA ALA A 248 61.83 34.77 7.44
C ALA A 248 62.93 33.71 7.68
N SER A 249 63.04 32.69 6.81
CA SER A 249 64.11 31.69 6.85
C SER A 249 65.51 32.32 6.66
N SER A 250 65.61 33.36 5.83
CA SER A 250 66.87 34.08 5.61
C SER A 250 67.31 34.95 6.80
N GLU A 251 66.35 35.34 7.65
CA GLU A 251 66.54 36.22 8.82
C GLU A 251 66.77 35.47 10.14
N ILE A 252 66.63 34.14 10.15
CA ILE A 252 66.85 33.29 11.33
C ILE A 252 68.35 33.05 11.57
N ASP A 253 68.73 32.89 12.84
CA ASP A 253 70.09 32.54 13.29
C ASP A 253 70.74 31.43 12.46
N GLU A 254 72.01 31.63 12.09
CA GLU A 254 72.80 30.79 11.18
C GLU A 254 72.83 29.30 11.62
N LYS A 255 72.73 29.00 12.92
CA LYS A 255 72.70 27.62 13.44
C LYS A 255 71.40 26.88 13.15
N LEU A 256 70.29 27.60 13.04
CA LEU A 256 68.95 27.05 12.79
C LEU A 256 68.54 27.17 11.33
N GLN A 257 69.08 28.16 10.61
CA GLN A 257 68.74 28.47 9.22
C GLN A 257 68.76 27.25 8.30
N THR A 258 69.83 26.43 8.33
CA THR A 258 69.94 25.25 7.46
C THR A 258 68.82 24.22 7.70
N ARG A 259 68.48 23.96 8.97
CA ARG A 259 67.42 23.01 9.32
C ARG A 259 66.03 23.56 9.05
N PHE A 260 65.86 24.87 9.20
CA PHE A 260 64.59 25.53 8.96
C PHE A 260 64.29 25.65 7.46
N ARG A 261 65.30 25.96 6.64
CA ARG A 261 65.16 25.99 5.18
C ARG A 261 64.67 24.66 4.61
N LEU A 262 65.22 23.53 5.08
CA LEU A 262 64.71 22.21 4.70
C LEU A 262 63.22 22.01 4.99
N ARG A 263 62.68 22.63 6.06
CA ARG A 263 61.25 22.59 6.36
C ARG A 263 60.42 23.50 5.46
N VAL A 264 60.96 24.66 5.08
CA VAL A 264 60.32 25.55 4.10
C VAL A 264 60.22 24.85 2.75
N ASP A 265 61.27 24.17 2.30
CA ASP A 265 61.27 23.38 1.06
C ASP A 265 60.20 22.26 1.09
N GLU A 266 59.99 21.63 2.26
CA GLU A 266 58.91 20.65 2.45
C GLU A 266 57.51 21.29 2.31
N PHE A 267 57.29 22.49 2.84
CA PHE A 267 56.03 23.23 2.67
C PHE A 267 55.81 23.67 1.22
N GLU A 268 56.86 24.07 0.52
CA GLU A 268 56.81 24.40 -0.91
C GLU A 268 56.41 23.17 -1.73
N ALA A 269 57.03 22.01 -1.48
CA ALA A 269 56.67 20.76 -2.15
C ALA A 269 55.24 20.27 -1.86
N LEU A 270 54.66 20.65 -0.72
CA LEU A 270 53.24 20.37 -0.38
C LEU A 270 52.28 21.38 -1.01
N THR A 271 52.76 22.54 -1.43
CA THR A 271 51.99 23.65 -2.01
C THR A 271 52.00 23.59 -3.54
N ASP A 272 53.16 23.39 -4.15
CA ASP A 272 53.38 23.42 -5.59
C ASP A 272 53.94 22.10 -6.12
N GLY A 273 53.67 21.82 -7.40
CA GLY A 273 54.10 20.60 -8.11
C GLY A 273 53.06 19.49 -8.16
N GLU A 274 53.40 18.41 -8.87
CA GLU A 274 52.49 17.29 -9.19
C GLU A 274 52.09 16.44 -7.97
N SER A 275 52.87 16.51 -6.88
CA SER A 275 52.60 15.80 -5.62
C SER A 275 52.19 16.74 -4.49
N SER A 276 51.57 17.87 -4.84
CA SER A 276 51.07 18.86 -3.88
C SER A 276 49.62 18.60 -3.48
N ILE A 277 49.22 19.15 -2.33
CA ILE A 277 47.85 19.05 -1.82
C ILE A 277 46.85 19.76 -2.75
N PRO A 278 47.11 21.00 -3.23
CA PRO A 278 46.22 21.67 -4.17
C PRO A 278 46.06 20.89 -5.47
N LYS A 279 47.15 20.32 -6.01
CA LYS A 279 47.08 19.52 -7.24
C LYS A 279 46.21 18.27 -7.06
N ALA A 280 46.40 17.54 -5.96
CA ALA A 280 45.56 16.39 -5.64
C ALA A 280 44.08 16.78 -5.52
N ARG A 281 43.76 17.93 -4.92
CA ARG A 281 42.37 18.41 -4.86
C ARG A 281 41.83 18.80 -6.23
N GLU A 282 42.64 19.46 -7.07
CA GLU A 282 42.25 19.83 -8.43
C GLU A 282 41.87 18.60 -9.26
N GLU A 283 42.67 17.54 -9.17
CA GLU A 283 42.41 16.25 -9.82
C GLU A 283 41.13 15.60 -9.29
N GLU A 284 40.92 15.56 -7.97
CA GLU A 284 39.71 15.03 -7.37
C GLU A 284 38.45 15.77 -7.86
N LEU A 285 38.50 17.11 -7.91
CA LEU A 285 37.43 17.95 -8.44
C LEU A 285 37.20 17.73 -9.94
N ALA A 286 38.25 17.45 -10.72
CA ALA A 286 38.15 17.11 -12.13
C ALA A 286 37.34 15.82 -12.33
N VAL A 287 37.69 14.79 -11.56
CA VAL A 287 37.05 13.47 -11.61
C VAL A 287 35.59 13.56 -11.17
N LEU A 288 35.30 14.32 -10.11
CA LEU A 288 33.92 14.57 -9.67
C LEU A 288 33.08 15.26 -10.74
N ALA A 289 33.61 16.31 -11.38
CA ALA A 289 32.91 17.02 -12.45
C ALA A 289 32.65 16.13 -13.68
N GLN A 290 33.59 15.26 -14.04
CA GLN A 290 33.39 14.28 -15.12
C GLN A 290 32.34 13.22 -14.73
N GLY A 291 32.36 12.74 -13.49
CA GLY A 291 31.36 11.82 -12.96
C GLY A 291 29.95 12.42 -12.98
N GLU A 292 29.78 13.67 -12.56
CA GLU A 292 28.50 14.38 -12.63
C GLU A 292 27.98 14.52 -14.07
N LYS A 293 28.88 14.78 -15.03
CA LYS A 293 28.53 14.83 -16.46
C LYS A 293 28.00 13.48 -16.96
N LEU A 294 28.66 12.38 -16.62
CA LEU A 294 28.20 11.02 -16.97
C LEU A 294 26.86 10.68 -16.33
N LEU A 295 26.64 11.05 -15.07
CA LEU A 295 25.34 10.86 -14.40
C LEU A 295 24.22 11.66 -15.09
N ALA A 296 24.49 12.91 -15.47
CA ALA A 296 23.53 13.72 -16.21
C ALA A 296 23.21 13.11 -17.59
N GLU A 297 24.21 12.55 -18.28
CA GLU A 297 24.03 11.84 -19.55
C GLU A 297 23.21 10.55 -19.36
N ASN A 298 23.51 9.74 -18.33
CA ASN A 298 22.75 8.53 -17.99
C ASN A 298 21.28 8.84 -17.71
N ASN A 299 20.99 9.91 -16.97
CA ASN A 299 19.62 10.37 -16.73
C ASN A 299 18.91 10.83 -18.01
N ARG A 300 19.65 11.33 -19.00
CA ARG A 300 19.10 11.69 -20.32
C ARG A 300 18.82 10.44 -21.15
N LEU A 301 19.74 9.48 -21.14
CA LEU A 301 19.61 8.19 -21.84
C LEU A 301 18.45 7.36 -21.27
N SER A 302 18.31 7.26 -19.95
CA SER A 302 17.20 6.57 -19.29
C SER A 302 15.84 7.17 -19.67
N ARG A 303 15.72 8.51 -19.71
CA ARG A 303 14.52 9.19 -20.20
C ARG A 303 14.26 8.94 -21.68
N SER A 304 15.30 8.95 -22.51
CA SER A 304 15.17 8.64 -23.94
C SER A 304 14.70 7.21 -24.17
N LEU A 305 15.24 6.26 -23.40
CA LEU A 305 14.85 4.86 -23.46
C LEU A 305 13.40 4.66 -23.02
N THR A 306 12.97 5.32 -21.94
CA THR A 306 11.58 5.30 -21.49
C THR A 306 10.64 5.87 -22.54
N ALA A 307 10.99 7.01 -23.16
CA ALA A 307 10.20 7.57 -24.25
C ALA A 307 10.14 6.65 -25.49
N ALA A 308 11.23 5.94 -25.81
CA ALA A 308 11.25 4.96 -26.89
C ALA A 308 10.36 3.74 -26.57
N VAL A 309 10.41 3.24 -25.34
CA VAL A 309 9.53 2.19 -24.83
C VAL A 309 8.06 2.63 -24.86
N ASP A 310 7.74 3.83 -24.41
CA ASP A 310 6.36 4.36 -24.42
C ASP A 310 5.81 4.44 -25.84
N ARG A 311 6.65 4.80 -26.82
CA ARG A 311 6.26 4.79 -28.24
C ARG A 311 6.00 3.37 -28.76
N LEU A 312 6.75 2.37 -28.29
CA LEU A 312 6.57 0.97 -28.65
C LEU A 312 5.29 0.42 -28.02
N VAL A 313 5.04 0.69 -26.74
CA VAL A 313 3.79 0.32 -26.03
C VAL A 313 2.59 1.02 -26.68
N ALA A 314 2.68 2.32 -26.97
CA ALA A 314 1.60 3.05 -27.63
C ALA A 314 1.37 2.60 -29.09
N ALA A 315 2.39 2.09 -29.78
CA ALA A 315 2.21 1.43 -31.07
C ALA A 315 1.45 0.12 -30.91
N ALA A 316 1.84 -0.72 -29.94
CA ALA A 316 1.16 -1.97 -29.62
C ALA A 316 -0.30 -1.76 -29.19
N ASP A 317 -0.57 -0.78 -28.30
CA ASP A 317 -1.93 -0.45 -27.85
C ASP A 317 -2.84 0.01 -28.99
N ARG A 318 -2.32 0.84 -29.91
CA ARG A 318 -3.08 1.27 -31.10
C ARG A 318 -3.42 0.08 -31.99
N GLU A 319 -2.50 -0.85 -32.13
CA GLU A 319 -2.66 -2.07 -32.91
C GLU A 319 -3.66 -3.04 -32.25
N ILE A 320 -3.60 -3.23 -30.94
CA ILE A 320 -4.57 -4.02 -30.15
C ILE A 320 -5.96 -3.38 -30.24
N ALA A 321 -6.06 -2.05 -30.11
CA ALA A 321 -7.32 -1.33 -30.23
C ALA A 321 -7.90 -1.36 -31.66
N ALA A 322 -7.06 -1.42 -32.69
CA ALA A 322 -7.51 -1.66 -34.07
C ALA A 322 -8.12 -3.06 -34.22
N SER A 323 -7.41 -4.10 -33.79
CA SER A 323 -7.91 -5.48 -33.82
C SER A 323 -9.16 -5.68 -32.96
N GLY A 324 -9.24 -5.04 -31.79
CA GLY A 324 -10.43 -5.07 -30.94
C GLY A 324 -11.66 -4.41 -31.60
N ARG A 325 -11.46 -3.34 -32.38
CA ARG A 325 -12.55 -2.72 -33.16
C ARG A 325 -13.01 -3.61 -34.30
N GLU A 326 -12.10 -4.31 -34.98
CA GLU A 326 -12.45 -5.30 -36.02
C GLU A 326 -13.28 -6.45 -35.42
N ALA A 327 -12.85 -7.02 -34.28
CA ALA A 327 -13.62 -8.06 -33.58
C ALA A 327 -15.02 -7.57 -33.15
N ALA A 328 -15.11 -6.35 -32.63
CA ALA A 328 -16.40 -5.77 -32.23
C ALA A 328 -17.34 -5.55 -33.42
N LEU A 329 -16.82 -5.20 -34.60
CA LEU A 329 -17.59 -5.10 -35.83
C LEU A 329 -18.11 -6.48 -36.24
N VAL A 330 -17.25 -7.51 -36.28
CA VAL A 330 -17.65 -8.88 -36.61
C VAL A 330 -18.72 -9.40 -35.65
N GLN A 331 -18.55 -9.15 -34.35
CA GLN A 331 -19.54 -9.53 -33.33
C GLN A 331 -20.89 -8.81 -33.52
N ARG A 332 -20.89 -7.50 -33.80
CA ARG A 332 -22.13 -6.73 -34.02
C ARG A 332 -22.85 -7.17 -35.29
N TYR A 333 -22.13 -7.35 -36.39
CA TYR A 333 -22.71 -7.86 -37.63
C TYR A 333 -23.26 -9.28 -37.44
N GLY A 334 -22.50 -10.18 -36.79
CA GLY A 334 -22.95 -11.53 -36.46
C GLY A 334 -24.23 -11.53 -35.61
N THR A 335 -24.27 -10.71 -34.55
CA THR A 335 -25.46 -10.57 -33.70
C THR A 335 -26.66 -10.02 -34.47
N GLY A 336 -26.44 -9.03 -35.34
CA GLY A 336 -27.49 -8.47 -36.20
C GLY A 336 -28.07 -9.49 -37.18
N VAL A 337 -27.22 -10.34 -37.77
CA VAL A 337 -27.65 -11.43 -38.66
C VAL A 337 -28.46 -12.48 -37.89
N VAL A 338 -28.04 -12.84 -36.68
CA VAL A 338 -28.77 -13.80 -35.82
C VAL A 338 -30.13 -13.24 -35.39
N LEU A 339 -30.19 -11.99 -34.91
CA LEU A 339 -31.45 -11.35 -34.53
C LEU A 339 -32.38 -11.15 -35.72
N GLY A 340 -31.83 -10.73 -36.86
CA GLY A 340 -32.58 -10.54 -38.11
C GLY A 340 -33.18 -11.85 -38.62
N SER A 341 -32.41 -12.94 -38.61
CA SER A 341 -32.91 -14.26 -39.01
C SER A 341 -33.94 -14.83 -38.02
N ALA A 342 -33.76 -14.62 -36.71
CA ALA A 342 -34.76 -14.98 -35.70
C ALA A 342 -36.08 -14.21 -35.90
N PHE A 343 -36.00 -12.89 -36.12
CA PHE A 343 -37.17 -12.05 -36.41
C PHE A 343 -37.85 -12.48 -37.72
N LEU A 344 -37.10 -12.74 -38.79
CA LEU A 344 -37.66 -13.19 -40.07
C LEU A 344 -38.34 -14.55 -39.94
N SER A 345 -37.79 -15.44 -39.10
CA SER A 345 -38.36 -16.76 -38.81
C SER A 345 -39.67 -16.65 -38.03
N LEU A 346 -39.73 -15.77 -37.01
CA LEU A 346 -40.94 -15.43 -36.27
C LEU A 346 -42.00 -14.80 -37.17
N LEU A 347 -41.62 -13.82 -37.98
CA LEU A 347 -42.52 -13.14 -38.91
C LEU A 347 -43.06 -14.11 -39.96
N SER A 348 -42.21 -14.96 -40.52
CA SER A 348 -42.61 -16.02 -41.46
C SER A 348 -43.59 -16.99 -40.81
N SER A 349 -43.33 -17.42 -39.57
CA SER A 349 -44.24 -18.27 -38.80
C SER A 349 -45.62 -17.62 -38.60
N VAL A 350 -45.64 -16.35 -38.17
CA VAL A 350 -46.90 -15.58 -38.00
C VAL A 350 -47.63 -15.41 -39.33
N LEU A 351 -46.90 -15.11 -40.42
CA LEU A 351 -47.49 -14.91 -41.74
C LEU A 351 -48.07 -16.22 -42.30
N VAL A 352 -47.40 -17.36 -42.06
CA VAL A 352 -47.91 -18.70 -42.41
C VAL A 352 -49.20 -18.99 -41.63
N VAL A 353 -49.24 -18.70 -40.33
CA VAL A 353 -50.46 -18.88 -39.54
C VAL A 353 -51.58 -17.96 -40.05
N TRP A 354 -51.30 -16.68 -40.28
CA TRP A 354 -52.33 -15.70 -40.64
C TRP A 354 -52.84 -15.83 -42.09
N LEU A 355 -51.94 -15.92 -43.08
CA LEU A 355 -52.35 -16.01 -44.49
C LEU A 355 -52.80 -17.42 -44.88
N TYR A 356 -52.12 -18.45 -44.37
CA TYR A 356 -52.37 -19.82 -44.83
C TYR A 356 -53.30 -20.58 -43.89
N VAL A 357 -53.03 -20.61 -42.59
CA VAL A 357 -53.89 -21.35 -41.65
C VAL A 357 -55.23 -20.64 -41.46
N ASP A 358 -55.24 -19.36 -41.13
CA ASP A 358 -56.49 -18.65 -40.83
C ASP A 358 -57.35 -18.41 -42.09
N ARG A 359 -56.79 -17.69 -43.07
CA ARG A 359 -57.56 -17.34 -44.28
C ARG A 359 -57.80 -18.49 -45.25
N SER A 360 -56.93 -19.49 -45.33
CA SER A 360 -57.04 -20.55 -46.34
C SER A 360 -57.60 -21.86 -45.79
N LEU A 361 -57.23 -22.24 -44.56
CA LEU A 361 -57.69 -23.47 -43.91
C LEU A 361 -58.92 -23.20 -43.03
N LEU A 362 -58.81 -22.33 -42.02
CA LEU A 362 -59.88 -22.08 -41.04
C LEU A 362 -61.10 -21.40 -41.66
N ALA A 363 -60.93 -20.48 -42.61
CA ALA A 363 -62.09 -19.88 -43.30
C ALA A 363 -62.86 -20.91 -44.15
N ARG A 364 -62.16 -21.82 -44.84
CA ARG A 364 -62.80 -22.89 -45.63
C ARG A 364 -63.42 -23.97 -44.74
N LEU A 365 -62.73 -24.37 -43.67
CA LEU A 365 -63.27 -25.26 -42.63
C LEU A 365 -64.48 -24.63 -41.93
N GLY A 366 -64.44 -23.32 -41.66
CA GLY A 366 -65.52 -22.54 -41.08
C GLY A 366 -66.73 -22.47 -42.01
N ALA A 367 -66.52 -22.27 -43.31
CA ALA A 367 -67.60 -22.32 -44.30
C ALA A 367 -68.22 -23.73 -44.42
N VAL A 368 -67.40 -24.78 -44.40
CA VAL A 368 -67.89 -26.18 -44.36
C VAL A 368 -68.65 -26.43 -43.05
N SER A 369 -68.12 -25.99 -41.90
CA SER A 369 -68.75 -26.13 -40.58
C SER A 369 -70.06 -25.33 -40.46
N GLN A 370 -70.13 -24.12 -41.00
CA GLN A 370 -71.37 -23.34 -41.08
C GLN A 370 -72.39 -24.02 -41.99
N GLY A 371 -71.95 -24.60 -43.11
CA GLY A 371 -72.79 -25.46 -43.96
C GLY A 371 -73.31 -26.68 -43.20
N MET A 372 -72.46 -27.35 -42.41
CA MET A 372 -72.88 -28.45 -41.52
C MET A 372 -73.91 -28.01 -40.47
N LEU A 373 -73.70 -26.86 -39.83
CA LEU A 373 -74.61 -26.30 -38.82
C LEU A 373 -75.94 -25.85 -39.42
N ALA A 374 -75.94 -25.28 -40.63
CA ALA A 374 -77.16 -24.91 -41.34
C ALA A 374 -77.99 -26.14 -41.75
N ILE A 375 -77.31 -27.20 -42.23
CA ILE A 375 -77.94 -28.51 -42.49
C ILE A 375 -78.48 -29.12 -41.19
N ALA A 376 -77.71 -29.07 -40.08
CA ALA A 376 -78.15 -29.57 -38.77
C ALA A 376 -79.28 -28.74 -38.14
N GLY A 377 -79.42 -27.46 -38.52
CA GLY A 377 -80.49 -26.55 -38.09
C GLY A 377 -81.76 -26.63 -38.93
N GLY A 378 -81.83 -27.54 -39.90
CA GLY A 378 -83.03 -27.80 -40.73
C GLY A 378 -83.08 -27.04 -42.06
N ASP A 379 -82.09 -26.20 -42.38
CA ASP A 379 -82.01 -25.52 -43.67
C ASP A 379 -81.20 -26.35 -44.68
N LEU A 380 -81.89 -27.30 -45.31
CA LEU A 380 -81.33 -28.19 -46.34
C LEU A 380 -80.99 -27.47 -47.66
N ARG A 381 -81.24 -26.15 -47.77
CA ARG A 381 -80.96 -25.35 -48.98
C ARG A 381 -79.77 -24.39 -48.81
N ALA A 382 -79.09 -24.42 -47.67
CA ALA A 382 -77.93 -23.56 -47.43
C ALA A 382 -76.81 -23.83 -48.46
N PRO A 383 -76.17 -22.78 -49.00
CA PRO A 383 -75.11 -22.94 -49.99
C PRO A 383 -73.86 -23.57 -49.37
N LEU A 384 -73.46 -24.74 -49.90
CA LEU A 384 -72.18 -25.38 -49.55
C LEU A 384 -71.04 -24.80 -50.41
N PRO A 385 -69.82 -24.64 -49.86
CA PRO A 385 -68.68 -24.12 -50.61
C PRO A 385 -68.29 -25.06 -51.76
N ALA A 386 -67.78 -24.50 -52.86
CA ALA A 386 -67.43 -25.25 -54.07
C ALA A 386 -66.32 -26.28 -53.82
N ALA A 387 -66.42 -27.45 -54.47
CA ALA A 387 -65.45 -28.54 -54.37
C ALA A 387 -64.05 -28.07 -54.79
N GLY A 388 -63.11 -28.06 -53.84
CA GLY A 388 -61.69 -27.87 -54.09
C GLY A 388 -60.97 -29.19 -54.35
N SER A 389 -59.79 -29.15 -54.97
CA SER A 389 -58.95 -30.32 -55.23
C SER A 389 -58.10 -30.78 -54.03
N ASP A 390 -58.36 -30.25 -52.84
CA ASP A 390 -57.64 -30.53 -51.59
C ASP A 390 -58.49 -31.34 -50.61
N GLU A 391 -57.92 -31.68 -49.45
CA GLU A 391 -58.56 -32.56 -48.47
C GLU A 391 -59.84 -31.94 -47.87
N ILE A 392 -59.95 -30.61 -47.78
CA ILE A 392 -61.16 -29.90 -47.32
C ILE A 392 -62.24 -29.90 -48.43
N GLY A 393 -61.84 -29.74 -49.69
CA GLY A 393 -62.76 -29.86 -50.83
C GLY A 393 -63.42 -31.25 -50.92
N ARG A 394 -62.65 -32.31 -50.64
CA ARG A 394 -63.18 -33.68 -50.49
C ARG A 394 -64.15 -33.84 -49.32
N MET A 395 -63.93 -33.15 -48.20
CA MET A 395 -64.88 -33.15 -47.07
C MET A 395 -66.18 -32.43 -47.44
N ALA A 396 -66.11 -31.32 -48.18
CA ALA A 396 -67.29 -30.61 -48.67
C ALA A 396 -68.13 -31.47 -49.64
N GLU A 397 -67.46 -32.28 -50.47
CA GLU A 397 -68.10 -33.25 -51.37
C GLU A 397 -68.78 -34.40 -50.59
N ALA A 398 -68.09 -34.95 -49.58
CA ALA A 398 -68.67 -35.94 -48.66
C ALA A 398 -69.85 -35.37 -47.86
N LEU A 399 -69.83 -34.07 -47.54
CA LEU A 399 -70.93 -33.39 -46.85
C LEU A 399 -72.15 -33.16 -47.75
N SER A 400 -71.94 -32.89 -49.04
CA SER A 400 -73.02 -32.89 -50.03
C SER A 400 -73.69 -34.26 -50.12
N LEU A 401 -72.91 -35.34 -49.99
CA LEU A 401 -73.42 -36.71 -49.92
C LEU A 401 -74.18 -36.98 -48.61
N PHE A 402 -73.72 -36.39 -47.50
CA PHE A 402 -74.35 -36.52 -46.18
C PHE A 402 -75.70 -35.76 -46.07
N ARG A 403 -75.83 -34.59 -46.71
CA ARG A 403 -77.10 -33.86 -46.85
C ARG A 403 -78.19 -34.73 -47.47
N ASP A 404 -77.82 -35.53 -48.46
CA ASP A 404 -78.76 -36.41 -49.16
C ASP A 404 -79.20 -37.60 -48.28
N THR A 405 -78.45 -37.91 -47.21
CA THR A 405 -78.75 -38.97 -46.23
C THR A 405 -79.37 -38.46 -44.93
N ALA A 406 -79.45 -37.14 -44.72
CA ALA A 406 -79.85 -36.50 -43.45
C ALA A 406 -81.33 -36.06 -43.42
N VAL A 407 -82.25 -36.88 -43.98
CA VAL A 407 -83.70 -36.80 -43.71
C VAL A 407 -84.12 -37.76 -42.60
N GLU A 408 -83.23 -38.63 -42.10
CA GLU A 408 -83.67 -39.81 -41.34
C GLU A 408 -83.53 -39.77 -39.81
N VAL A 409 -82.73 -38.91 -39.15
CA VAL A 409 -82.65 -39.02 -37.68
C VAL A 409 -82.47 -37.68 -36.95
N GLU A 410 -83.58 -37.32 -36.32
CA GLU A 410 -83.82 -36.34 -35.28
C GLU A 410 -83.00 -36.60 -33.99
N GLU A 411 -82.63 -35.50 -33.32
CA GLU A 411 -82.20 -35.39 -31.90
C GLU A 411 -80.77 -35.85 -31.50
N LYS A 412 -79.94 -34.91 -31.03
CA LYS A 412 -79.84 -34.56 -29.58
C LYS A 412 -78.72 -33.55 -29.28
N ASN A 413 -79.11 -32.46 -28.61
CA ASN A 413 -78.29 -31.29 -28.27
C ASN A 413 -77.73 -31.41 -26.83
N LEU A 414 -76.52 -30.89 -26.54
CA LEU A 414 -75.95 -30.54 -25.19
C LEU A 414 -74.43 -30.22 -25.26
N ARG A 415 -73.96 -28.97 -25.47
CA ARG A 415 -72.51 -28.62 -25.33
C ARG A 415 -72.10 -27.25 -24.75
N ASP A 416 -73.00 -26.37 -24.29
CA ASP A 416 -72.62 -24.98 -23.95
C ASP A 416 -72.05 -24.72 -22.53
N VAL A 417 -71.71 -25.75 -21.74
CA VAL A 417 -71.11 -25.56 -20.39
C VAL A 417 -69.60 -25.90 -20.34
N ALA A 418 -69.05 -26.52 -21.38
CA ALA A 418 -67.66 -26.98 -21.39
C ALA A 418 -66.63 -25.86 -21.75
N GLU A 419 -66.99 -24.92 -22.63
CA GLU A 419 -66.04 -23.93 -23.15
C GLU A 419 -65.58 -22.88 -22.12
N ALA A 420 -66.46 -22.47 -21.21
CA ALA A 420 -66.10 -21.49 -20.17
C ALA A 420 -65.14 -22.06 -19.13
N ARG A 421 -65.25 -23.36 -18.83
CA ARG A 421 -64.34 -24.07 -17.92
C ARG A 421 -62.94 -24.21 -18.53
N GLN A 422 -62.85 -24.47 -19.83
CA GLN A 422 -61.57 -24.68 -20.51
C GLN A 422 -60.70 -23.40 -20.52
N ARG A 423 -61.27 -22.22 -20.80
CA ARG A 423 -60.50 -20.96 -20.83
C ARG A 423 -59.86 -20.59 -19.48
N LEU A 424 -60.52 -20.91 -18.37
CA LEU A 424 -60.00 -20.61 -17.04
C LEU A 424 -58.87 -21.58 -16.64
N VAL A 425 -58.95 -22.83 -17.10
CA VAL A 425 -57.87 -23.82 -16.96
C VAL A 425 -56.65 -23.40 -17.79
N ASP A 426 -56.85 -23.00 -19.04
CA ASP A 426 -55.75 -22.60 -19.94
C ASP A 426 -55.01 -21.36 -19.42
N ALA A 427 -55.72 -20.40 -18.80
CA ALA A 427 -55.10 -19.22 -18.20
C ALA A 427 -54.21 -19.57 -16.99
N ILE A 428 -54.66 -20.48 -16.12
CA ILE A 428 -53.91 -20.90 -14.92
C ILE A 428 -52.69 -21.78 -15.31
N GLU A 429 -52.79 -22.56 -16.38
CA GLU A 429 -51.67 -23.33 -16.94
C GLU A 429 -50.56 -22.44 -17.54
N SER A 430 -50.86 -21.20 -17.94
CA SER A 430 -49.88 -20.29 -18.56
C SER A 430 -48.99 -19.51 -17.57
N ILE A 431 -49.31 -19.52 -16.27
CA ILE A 431 -48.57 -18.75 -15.25
C ILE A 431 -47.27 -19.49 -14.90
N SER A 432 -46.18 -18.73 -14.72
CA SER A 432 -44.84 -19.28 -14.48
C SER A 432 -44.66 -19.90 -13.08
N GLU A 433 -45.58 -19.62 -12.16
CA GLU A 433 -45.61 -20.07 -10.77
C GLU A 433 -46.47 -21.32 -10.60
N GLY A 434 -46.16 -22.13 -9.58
CA GLY A 434 -47.00 -23.24 -9.20
C GLY A 434 -48.29 -22.73 -8.58
N PHE A 435 -49.44 -23.20 -9.08
CA PHE A 435 -50.76 -22.83 -8.59
C PHE A 435 -51.51 -24.08 -8.12
N ALA A 436 -52.10 -24.02 -6.92
CA ALA A 436 -53.03 -25.04 -6.42
C ALA A 436 -54.21 -24.40 -5.69
N LEU A 437 -55.41 -24.94 -5.91
CA LEU A 437 -56.65 -24.59 -5.22
C LEU A 437 -57.18 -25.82 -4.47
N TYR A 438 -57.43 -25.65 -3.17
CA TYR A 438 -58.04 -26.62 -2.29
C TYR A 438 -59.44 -26.18 -1.89
N ASP A 439 -60.36 -27.12 -1.69
CA ASP A 439 -61.70 -26.84 -1.16
C ASP A 439 -61.69 -26.65 0.37
N LYS A 440 -62.89 -26.58 0.98
CA LYS A 440 -63.06 -26.36 2.42
C LYS A 440 -62.73 -27.59 3.27
N GLU A 441 -62.59 -28.76 2.63
CA GLU A 441 -62.17 -30.01 3.24
C GLU A 441 -60.65 -30.27 3.05
N ASP A 442 -59.90 -29.31 2.49
CA ASP A 442 -58.48 -29.40 2.10
C ASP A 442 -58.21 -30.39 0.95
N TRP A 443 -59.17 -30.61 0.05
CA TRP A 443 -58.99 -31.51 -1.10
C TRP A 443 -58.58 -30.71 -2.34
N LEU A 444 -57.62 -31.25 -3.12
CA LEU A 444 -57.09 -30.57 -4.30
C LEU A 444 -58.16 -30.48 -5.41
N VAL A 445 -58.62 -29.27 -5.72
CA VAL A 445 -59.64 -29.00 -6.75
C VAL A 445 -59.01 -28.76 -8.11
N LEU A 446 -57.94 -27.96 -8.15
CA LEU A 446 -57.29 -27.56 -9.40
C LEU A 446 -55.81 -27.25 -9.13
N SER A 447 -54.93 -27.65 -10.06
CA SER A 447 -53.51 -27.28 -10.05
C SER A 447 -52.96 -27.19 -11.47
N ASN A 448 -52.01 -26.29 -11.72
CA ASN A 448 -51.31 -26.24 -13.00
C ASN A 448 -50.15 -27.24 -13.11
N SER A 449 -49.60 -27.39 -14.31
CA SER A 449 -48.36 -28.13 -14.59
C SER A 449 -47.19 -27.65 -13.72
N ARG A 450 -47.01 -26.33 -13.56
CA ARG A 450 -45.90 -25.76 -12.76
C ARG A 450 -45.93 -26.17 -11.29
N TYR A 451 -47.10 -26.33 -10.68
CA TYR A 451 -47.23 -26.85 -9.32
C TYR A 451 -46.65 -28.26 -9.19
N ARG A 452 -46.89 -29.12 -10.20
CA ARG A 452 -46.35 -30.49 -10.25
C ARG A 452 -44.85 -30.48 -10.52
N GLU A 453 -44.38 -29.70 -11.48
CA GLU A 453 -42.95 -29.60 -11.82
C GLU A 453 -42.08 -29.01 -10.70
N LEU A 454 -42.55 -27.95 -10.03
CA LEU A 454 -41.76 -27.23 -9.02
C LEU A 454 -41.68 -27.99 -7.70
N LEU A 455 -42.78 -28.62 -7.28
CA LEU A 455 -42.84 -29.27 -5.98
C LEU A 455 -42.71 -30.80 -6.07
N TYR A 456 -43.17 -31.43 -7.15
CA TYR A 456 -43.34 -32.89 -7.19
C TYR A 456 -42.83 -33.49 -8.51
N ALA A 457 -41.71 -32.98 -9.03
CA ALA A 457 -41.03 -33.54 -10.20
C ALA A 457 -40.75 -35.04 -9.96
N GLY A 458 -41.26 -35.90 -10.86
CA GLY A 458 -41.21 -37.36 -10.72
C GLY A 458 -42.42 -38.03 -10.04
N LEU A 459 -43.40 -37.25 -9.55
CA LEU A 459 -44.70 -37.71 -9.02
C LEU A 459 -45.89 -37.18 -9.86
N GLU A 460 -45.61 -36.66 -11.05
CA GLU A 460 -46.56 -35.96 -11.93
C GLU A 460 -47.79 -36.79 -12.30
N ALA A 461 -47.64 -38.12 -12.38
CA ALA A 461 -48.70 -39.07 -12.71
C ALA A 461 -49.55 -39.50 -11.50
N GLU A 462 -49.11 -39.21 -10.27
CA GLU A 462 -49.76 -39.65 -9.04
C GLU A 462 -50.56 -38.53 -8.33
N LEU A 463 -50.38 -37.27 -8.75
CA LEU A 463 -51.13 -36.11 -8.25
C LEU A 463 -52.42 -35.91 -9.05
N THR A 464 -53.54 -36.35 -8.48
CA THR A 464 -54.87 -36.18 -9.08
C THR A 464 -55.73 -35.22 -8.25
N PRO A 465 -56.58 -34.40 -8.91
CA PRO A 465 -57.62 -33.67 -8.21
C PRO A 465 -58.48 -34.61 -7.35
N GLY A 466 -58.76 -34.22 -6.11
CA GLY A 466 -59.47 -35.01 -5.09
C GLY A 466 -58.57 -35.59 -3.98
N MET A 467 -57.25 -35.45 -4.08
CA MET A 467 -56.34 -35.84 -3.00
C MET A 467 -56.39 -34.84 -1.83
N ALA A 468 -56.33 -35.34 -0.59
CA ALA A 468 -56.23 -34.52 0.60
C ALA A 468 -54.83 -33.86 0.70
N PHE A 469 -54.78 -32.59 1.11
CA PHE A 469 -53.53 -31.85 1.27
C PHE A 469 -52.51 -32.57 2.17
N GLU A 470 -52.98 -33.14 3.29
CA GLU A 470 -52.15 -33.94 4.21
C GLU A 470 -51.43 -35.09 3.52
N GLU A 471 -52.14 -35.82 2.66
CA GLU A 471 -51.59 -36.98 1.96
C GLU A 471 -50.49 -36.57 0.98
N ILE A 472 -50.68 -35.45 0.28
CA ILE A 472 -49.71 -34.89 -0.67
C ILE A 472 -48.41 -34.49 0.04
N ILE A 473 -48.49 -33.76 1.15
CA ILE A 473 -47.30 -33.28 1.88
C ILE A 473 -46.60 -34.40 2.67
N ARG A 474 -47.34 -35.35 3.24
CA ARG A 474 -46.79 -36.48 4.00
C ARG A 474 -45.96 -37.40 3.10
N ARG A 475 -46.50 -37.78 1.94
CA ARG A 475 -45.77 -38.57 0.93
C ARG A 475 -44.48 -37.89 0.46
N SER A 476 -44.52 -36.57 0.36
CA SER A 476 -43.37 -35.78 -0.10
C SER A 476 -42.28 -35.66 0.96
N ALA A 477 -42.66 -35.55 2.22
CA ALA A 477 -41.75 -35.57 3.36
C ALA A 477 -41.09 -36.95 3.56
N GLU A 478 -41.86 -38.04 3.47
CA GLU A 478 -41.35 -39.42 3.60
C GLU A 478 -40.34 -39.80 2.51
N ARG A 479 -40.46 -39.22 1.31
CA ARG A 479 -39.55 -39.45 0.17
C ARG A 479 -38.35 -38.50 0.14
N GLY A 480 -38.20 -37.61 1.12
CA GLY A 480 -37.03 -36.72 1.23
C GLY A 480 -37.05 -35.50 0.29
N TYR A 481 -38.19 -35.14 -0.31
CA TYR A 481 -38.28 -33.93 -1.14
C TYR A 481 -38.31 -32.63 -0.32
N ILE A 482 -38.46 -32.75 1.00
CA ILE A 482 -38.53 -31.62 1.93
C ILE A 482 -37.44 -31.80 2.96
N ARG A 483 -36.40 -30.96 2.85
CA ARG A 483 -35.21 -31.08 3.70
C ARG A 483 -35.54 -30.86 5.18
N ASP A 484 -36.45 -29.94 5.48
CA ASP A 484 -36.86 -29.61 6.86
C ASP A 484 -37.65 -30.74 7.54
N ALA A 485 -38.08 -31.76 6.80
CA ALA A 485 -38.83 -32.91 7.32
C ALA A 485 -37.94 -34.14 7.57
N GLU A 486 -36.68 -34.12 7.13
CA GLU A 486 -35.74 -35.23 7.32
C GLU A 486 -35.57 -35.53 8.82
N GLY A 487 -35.85 -36.78 9.21
CA GLY A 487 -35.78 -37.22 10.60
C GLY A 487 -36.91 -36.75 11.53
N ARG A 488 -37.88 -35.95 11.03
CA ARG A 488 -38.99 -35.40 11.83
C ARG A 488 -40.33 -35.29 11.09
N VAL A 489 -40.62 -36.25 10.21
CA VAL A 489 -41.74 -36.19 9.25
C VAL A 489 -43.10 -35.91 9.91
N ASP A 490 -43.46 -36.62 10.98
CA ASP A 490 -44.77 -36.46 11.64
C ASP A 490 -44.97 -35.07 12.26
N GLU A 491 -43.94 -34.56 12.93
CA GLU A 491 -43.95 -33.22 13.53
C GLU A 491 -44.02 -32.14 12.46
N TRP A 492 -43.27 -32.31 11.37
CA TRP A 492 -43.26 -31.37 10.24
C TRP A 492 -44.61 -31.35 9.52
N VAL A 493 -45.26 -32.51 9.31
CA VAL A 493 -46.60 -32.58 8.68
C VAL A 493 -47.65 -31.88 9.54
N ALA A 494 -47.64 -32.11 10.86
CA ALA A 494 -48.57 -31.45 11.78
C ALA A 494 -48.41 -29.91 11.76
N GLU A 495 -47.16 -29.43 11.76
CA GLU A 495 -46.84 -28.00 11.63
C GLU A 495 -47.32 -27.43 10.30
N ARG A 496 -47.10 -28.16 9.19
CA ARG A 496 -47.49 -27.73 7.85
C ARG A 496 -49.00 -27.66 7.67
N LEU A 497 -49.75 -28.62 8.23
CA LEU A 497 -51.21 -28.61 8.23
C LEU A 497 -51.78 -27.43 9.01
N TRP A 498 -51.19 -27.13 10.17
CA TRP A 498 -51.60 -25.98 10.96
C TRP A 498 -51.39 -24.67 10.19
N ARG A 499 -50.25 -24.50 9.51
CA ARG A 499 -49.96 -23.32 8.66
C ARG A 499 -50.90 -23.21 7.46
N HIS A 500 -51.26 -24.34 6.82
CA HIS A 500 -52.20 -24.35 5.69
C HIS A 500 -53.61 -23.91 6.10
N ARG A 501 -54.05 -24.36 7.29
CA ARG A 501 -55.36 -24.00 7.86
C ARG A 501 -55.39 -22.57 8.42
N ASN A 502 -54.23 -21.99 8.74
CA ASN A 502 -54.07 -20.65 9.28
C ASN A 502 -53.07 -19.83 8.42
N PRO A 503 -53.40 -19.52 7.16
CA PRO A 503 -52.46 -18.87 6.24
C PRO A 503 -52.09 -17.46 6.73
N GLY A 504 -50.79 -17.19 6.81
CA GLY A 504 -50.19 -15.93 7.27
C GLY A 504 -49.33 -15.26 6.19
N GLU A 505 -48.21 -14.66 6.59
CA GLU A 505 -47.26 -14.07 5.63
C GLU A 505 -46.58 -15.15 4.76
N PRO A 506 -46.16 -14.80 3.52
CA PRO A 506 -45.38 -15.68 2.67
C PRO A 506 -44.10 -16.13 3.38
N TRP A 507 -43.75 -17.40 3.19
CA TRP A 507 -42.59 -18.00 3.85
C TRP A 507 -41.79 -18.84 2.87
N VAL A 508 -40.56 -19.17 3.23
CA VAL A 508 -39.60 -19.84 2.36
C VAL A 508 -39.33 -21.25 2.86
N GLN A 509 -39.33 -22.22 1.95
CA GLN A 509 -39.01 -23.62 2.20
C GLN A 509 -37.84 -24.06 1.32
N ARG A 510 -36.89 -24.78 1.93
CA ARG A 510 -35.82 -25.45 1.17
C ARG A 510 -36.22 -26.88 0.81
N ARG A 511 -36.11 -27.21 -0.46
CA ARG A 511 -36.43 -28.53 -1.02
C ARG A 511 -35.20 -29.47 -0.97
N GLY A 512 -35.44 -30.78 -1.07
CA GLY A 512 -34.40 -31.82 -1.04
C GLY A 512 -33.42 -31.76 -2.24
N ASP A 513 -33.86 -31.21 -3.37
CA ASP A 513 -33.03 -30.95 -4.55
C ASP A 513 -32.24 -29.63 -4.47
N GLY A 514 -32.33 -28.91 -3.35
CA GLY A 514 -31.62 -27.66 -3.11
C GLY A 514 -32.34 -26.40 -3.56
N ARG A 515 -33.51 -26.49 -4.20
CA ARG A 515 -34.31 -25.32 -4.57
C ARG A 515 -34.94 -24.63 -3.37
N TRP A 516 -35.11 -23.32 -3.47
CA TRP A 516 -35.81 -22.48 -2.49
C TRP A 516 -37.17 -22.07 -3.06
N ILE A 517 -38.24 -22.50 -2.41
CA ILE A 517 -39.61 -22.20 -2.85
C ILE A 517 -40.26 -21.25 -1.84
N MET A 518 -40.73 -20.11 -2.33
CA MET A 518 -41.60 -19.23 -1.56
C MET A 518 -43.04 -19.73 -1.67
N ILE A 519 -43.68 -19.93 -0.52
CA ILE A 519 -45.04 -20.44 -0.40
C ILE A 519 -45.93 -19.30 0.11
N SER A 520 -46.94 -18.95 -0.68
CA SER A 520 -47.95 -17.95 -0.33
C SER A 520 -49.34 -18.58 -0.41
N GLU A 521 -50.04 -18.64 0.72
CA GLU A 521 -51.38 -19.22 0.82
C GLU A 521 -52.41 -18.16 1.24
N ARG A 522 -53.61 -18.20 0.66
CA ARG A 522 -54.73 -17.30 1.02
C ARG A 522 -56.06 -18.03 1.02
N ARG A 523 -56.96 -17.65 1.94
CA ARG A 523 -58.35 -18.13 1.97
C ARG A 523 -59.20 -17.37 0.94
N ILE A 524 -60.05 -18.10 0.21
CA ILE A 524 -61.04 -17.50 -0.71
C ILE A 524 -62.44 -17.48 -0.08
N SER A 525 -63.29 -16.56 -0.56
CA SER A 525 -64.64 -16.32 -0.02
C SER A 525 -65.58 -17.54 -0.07
N ALA A 526 -65.32 -18.51 -0.95
CA ALA A 526 -66.07 -19.76 -1.09
C ALA A 526 -65.63 -20.88 -0.12
N GLY A 527 -64.68 -20.63 0.78
CA GLY A 527 -64.25 -21.57 1.82
C GLY A 527 -63.04 -22.45 1.48
N GLY A 528 -62.41 -22.27 0.31
CA GLY A 528 -61.17 -22.95 -0.09
C GLY A 528 -59.87 -22.19 0.21
N THR A 529 -58.74 -22.81 -0.09
CA THR A 529 -57.39 -22.23 0.06
C THR A 529 -56.68 -22.19 -1.30
N VAL A 530 -56.19 -21.04 -1.72
CA VAL A 530 -55.33 -20.88 -2.91
C VAL A 530 -53.88 -20.78 -2.47
N ALA A 531 -53.01 -21.58 -3.07
CA ALA A 531 -51.58 -21.60 -2.83
C ALA A 531 -50.82 -21.26 -4.12
N VAL A 532 -49.86 -20.35 -3.99
CA VAL A 532 -48.93 -19.92 -5.04
C VAL A 532 -47.51 -20.25 -4.61
N TYR A 533 -46.74 -20.84 -5.53
CA TYR A 533 -45.40 -21.35 -5.29
C TYR A 533 -44.41 -20.76 -6.29
N SER A 534 -43.46 -19.96 -5.80
CA SER A 534 -42.48 -19.28 -6.63
C SER A 534 -41.08 -19.80 -6.34
N ASP A 535 -40.32 -20.17 -7.36
CA ASP A 535 -38.91 -20.54 -7.22
C ASP A 535 -38.06 -19.28 -7.04
N ILE A 536 -37.44 -19.16 -5.86
CA ILE A 536 -36.58 -18.02 -5.50
C ILE A 536 -35.11 -18.44 -5.35
N THR A 537 -34.73 -19.59 -5.92
CA THR A 537 -33.37 -20.14 -5.81
C THR A 537 -32.32 -19.15 -6.32
N GLU A 538 -32.54 -18.51 -7.47
CA GLU A 538 -31.63 -17.50 -8.02
C GLU A 538 -31.50 -16.27 -7.12
N LEU A 539 -32.60 -15.84 -6.49
CA LEU A 539 -32.60 -14.71 -5.56
C LEU A 539 -31.79 -15.03 -4.30
N LYS A 540 -31.96 -16.24 -3.74
CA LYS A 540 -31.21 -16.71 -2.58
C LYS A 540 -29.72 -16.89 -2.89
N GLN A 541 -29.39 -17.42 -4.07
CA GLN A 541 -27.99 -17.51 -4.53
C GLN A 541 -27.36 -16.13 -4.71
N ARG A 542 -28.11 -15.11 -5.17
CA ARG A 542 -27.61 -13.73 -5.24
C ARG A 542 -27.36 -13.12 -3.87
N GLU A 543 -28.24 -13.35 -2.89
CA GLU A 543 -28.03 -12.93 -1.50
C GLU A 543 -26.78 -13.57 -0.89
N GLU A 544 -26.61 -14.89 -1.05
CA GLU A 544 -25.43 -15.62 -0.55
C GLU A 544 -24.14 -15.12 -1.23
N ASN A 545 -24.14 -14.95 -2.55
CA ASN A 545 -22.98 -14.41 -3.28
C ASN A 545 -22.64 -12.97 -2.86
N LEU A 546 -23.64 -12.14 -2.53
CA LEU A 546 -23.41 -10.78 -2.03
C LEU A 546 -22.83 -10.80 -0.62
N ALA A 547 -23.32 -11.69 0.25
CA ALA A 547 -22.79 -11.86 1.59
C ALA A 547 -21.34 -12.37 1.57
N GLU A 548 -21.04 -13.35 0.72
CA GLU A 548 -19.67 -13.86 0.53
C GLU A 548 -18.72 -12.78 -0.01
N LYS A 549 -19.16 -11.99 -1.01
CA LYS A 549 -18.36 -10.88 -1.54
C LYS A 549 -18.14 -9.78 -0.49
N SER A 550 -19.14 -9.47 0.32
CA SER A 550 -19.02 -8.51 1.42
C SER A 550 -18.03 -8.99 2.47
N ALA A 551 -18.14 -10.25 2.90
CA ALA A 551 -17.21 -10.86 3.87
C ALA A 551 -15.78 -10.93 3.31
N ALA A 552 -15.63 -11.25 2.02
CA ALA A 552 -14.33 -11.25 1.36
C ALA A 552 -13.71 -9.85 1.29
N LEU A 553 -14.53 -8.80 1.04
CA LEU A 553 -14.08 -7.42 1.00
C LEU A 553 -13.68 -6.92 2.40
N GLU A 554 -14.44 -7.28 3.44
CA GLU A 554 -14.08 -7.00 4.84
C GLU A 554 -12.79 -7.71 5.26
N ALA A 555 -12.61 -8.98 4.89
CA ALA A 555 -11.39 -9.73 5.15
C ALA A 555 -10.17 -9.13 4.41
N LEU A 556 -10.36 -8.67 3.17
CA LEU A 556 -9.32 -7.97 2.41
C LEU A 556 -8.98 -6.61 3.04
N SER A 557 -9.99 -5.85 3.43
CA SER A 557 -9.83 -4.56 4.14
C SER A 557 -9.05 -4.72 5.45
N SER A 558 -9.41 -5.72 6.27
CA SER A 558 -8.71 -6.03 7.53
C SER A 558 -7.25 -6.43 7.31
N LYS A 559 -6.94 -7.16 6.22
CA LYS A 559 -5.56 -7.49 5.85
C LYS A 559 -4.77 -6.25 5.40
N LEU A 560 -5.37 -5.38 4.59
CA LEU A 560 -4.74 -4.13 4.14
C LEU A 560 -4.48 -3.16 5.30
N ALA A 561 -5.34 -3.15 6.33
CA ALA A 561 -5.15 -2.35 7.55
C ALA A 561 -3.83 -2.64 8.29
N LYS A 562 -3.27 -3.84 8.13
CA LYS A 562 -1.96 -4.21 8.73
C LYS A 562 -0.76 -3.60 8.01
N TYR A 563 -0.96 -3.14 6.77
CA TYR A 563 0.10 -2.58 5.92
C TYR A 563 -0.05 -1.07 5.71
N LEU A 564 -1.15 -0.49 6.19
CA LEU A 564 -1.44 0.94 6.12
C LEU A 564 -1.41 1.53 7.52
N ALA A 565 -0.89 2.74 7.66
CA ALA A 565 -0.95 3.43 8.94
C ALA A 565 -2.43 3.63 9.36
N PRO A 566 -2.80 3.41 10.63
CA PRO A 566 -4.20 3.43 11.09
C PRO A 566 -4.98 4.71 10.70
N GLN A 567 -4.28 5.84 10.65
CA GLN A 567 -4.83 7.13 10.21
C GLN A 567 -5.20 7.18 8.71
N VAL A 568 -4.45 6.49 7.85
CA VAL A 568 -4.74 6.40 6.41
C VAL A 568 -5.93 5.47 6.19
N TYR A 569 -5.95 4.34 6.90
CA TYR A 569 -7.07 3.40 6.89
C TYR A 569 -8.39 4.09 7.30
N SER A 570 -8.42 4.71 8.48
CA SER A 570 -9.64 5.40 8.97
C SER A 570 -10.10 6.52 8.05
N SER A 571 -9.17 7.28 7.43
CA SER A 571 -9.50 8.38 6.52
C SER A 571 -10.09 7.90 5.18
N ILE A 572 -9.57 6.80 4.62
CA ILE A 572 -10.07 6.20 3.37
C ILE A 572 -11.48 5.63 3.57
N PHE A 573 -11.72 4.91 4.67
CA PHE A 573 -13.00 4.22 4.89
C PHE A 573 -14.12 5.16 5.38
N THR A 574 -13.79 6.26 6.06
CA THR A 574 -14.78 7.26 6.50
C THR A 574 -15.11 8.31 5.43
N GLY A 575 -14.42 8.28 4.27
CA GLY A 575 -14.61 9.23 3.18
C GLY A 575 -14.22 10.67 3.50
N ARG A 576 -13.43 10.89 4.57
CA ARG A 576 -13.08 12.23 5.07
C ARG A 576 -11.94 12.91 4.32
N GLN A 577 -11.13 12.16 3.55
CA GLN A 577 -10.03 12.73 2.76
C GLN A 577 -9.89 12.03 1.40
N ASP A 578 -9.78 12.84 0.34
CA ASP A 578 -9.27 12.41 -0.96
C ASP A 578 -7.77 12.11 -0.83
N VAL A 579 -7.33 10.91 -1.22
CA VAL A 579 -5.90 10.53 -1.28
C VAL A 579 -5.24 11.26 -2.44
N ARG A 580 -4.93 12.55 -2.24
CA ARG A 580 -4.16 13.39 -3.17
C ARG A 580 -2.87 13.83 -2.49
N ILE A 581 -1.86 14.14 -3.30
CA ILE A 581 -0.62 14.78 -2.84
C ILE A 581 -0.99 16.18 -2.33
N ALA A 582 -1.15 16.28 -1.02
CA ALA A 582 -1.48 17.51 -0.31
C ALA A 582 -0.63 17.57 0.95
N SER A 583 -0.02 18.73 1.18
CA SER A 583 0.82 18.96 2.36
C SER A 583 0.40 20.26 3.04
N GLN A 584 0.49 20.29 4.36
CA GLN A 584 0.10 21.43 5.19
C GLN A 584 1.21 21.71 6.20
N ARG A 585 1.54 22.99 6.39
CA ARG A 585 2.47 23.41 7.43
C ARG A 585 1.71 23.56 8.75
N LYS A 586 1.99 22.68 9.72
CA LYS A 586 1.32 22.64 11.04
C LYS A 586 2.37 22.62 12.15
N LYS A 587 1.99 23.12 13.33
CA LYS A 587 2.83 23.05 14.52
C LYS A 587 2.54 21.73 15.23
N LEU A 588 3.50 20.80 15.18
CA LEU A 588 3.35 19.45 15.71
C LEU A 588 4.33 19.21 16.85
N THR A 589 4.03 18.24 17.71
CA THR A 589 5.01 17.69 18.66
C THR A 589 5.51 16.36 18.12
N ILE A 590 6.81 16.28 17.88
CA ILE A 590 7.49 15.17 17.21
C ILE A 590 8.26 14.38 18.27
N CYS A 591 8.16 13.05 18.21
CA CYS A 591 8.81 12.13 19.12
C CYS A 591 9.59 11.08 18.32
N PHE A 592 10.88 10.94 18.62
CA PHE A 592 11.71 9.83 18.19
C PHE A 592 11.99 8.92 19.39
N SER A 593 11.92 7.62 19.18
CA SER A 593 12.18 6.58 20.17
C SER A 593 13.14 5.57 19.55
N ASP A 594 14.28 5.28 20.18
CA ASP A 594 15.28 4.33 19.66
C ASP A 594 15.81 3.42 20.78
N ILE A 595 16.28 2.20 20.46
CA ILE A 595 16.84 1.29 21.46
C ILE A 595 18.36 1.51 21.56
N ALA A 596 18.81 1.93 22.74
CA ALA A 596 20.23 2.14 23.00
C ALA A 596 21.02 0.83 22.89
N GLY A 597 21.99 0.79 21.97
CA GLY A 597 22.90 -0.36 21.81
C GLY A 597 22.24 -1.57 21.15
N PHE A 598 21.14 -1.37 20.40
CA PHE A 598 20.45 -2.44 19.69
C PHE A 598 21.38 -3.21 18.77
N THR A 599 22.07 -2.53 17.83
CA THR A 599 22.97 -3.18 16.86
C THR A 599 24.00 -4.11 17.52
N GLU A 600 24.65 -3.66 18.60
CA GLU A 600 25.65 -4.44 19.33
C GLU A 600 25.05 -5.65 20.07
N THR A 601 23.82 -5.50 20.57
CA THR A 601 23.09 -6.57 21.27
C THR A 601 22.57 -7.61 20.28
N THR A 602 22.18 -7.19 19.08
CA THR A 602 21.55 -8.04 18.06
C THR A 602 22.55 -8.76 17.16
N ASP A 603 23.79 -8.28 17.05
CA ASP A 603 24.88 -8.96 16.30
C ASP A 603 25.19 -10.37 16.85
N LYS A 604 24.79 -10.68 18.09
CA LYS A 604 25.00 -11.96 18.76
C LYS A 604 23.75 -12.85 18.81
N MET A 605 22.63 -12.39 18.24
CA MET A 605 21.35 -13.09 18.27
C MET A 605 21.10 -13.85 16.97
N GLU A 606 20.42 -14.99 17.06
CA GLU A 606 19.88 -15.67 15.89
C GLU A 606 18.77 -14.82 15.25
N SER A 607 18.61 -14.93 13.93
CA SER A 607 17.71 -14.06 13.16
C SER A 607 16.24 -14.20 13.57
N GLU A 608 15.83 -15.38 14.03
CA GLU A 608 14.46 -15.65 14.49
C GLU A 608 14.16 -14.95 15.83
N ASP A 609 15.06 -15.05 16.79
CA ASP A 609 14.94 -14.42 18.11
C ASP A 609 15.00 -12.89 18.01
N LEU A 610 15.88 -12.36 17.15
CA LEU A 610 15.93 -10.95 16.82
C LEU A 610 14.60 -10.44 16.28
N THR A 611 14.01 -11.18 15.34
CA THR A 611 12.74 -10.82 14.72
C THR A 611 11.59 -10.85 15.73
N GLN A 612 11.55 -11.84 16.63
CA GLN A 612 10.54 -11.91 17.68
C GLN A 612 10.68 -10.76 18.69
N LEU A 613 11.91 -10.47 19.13
CA LEU A 613 12.21 -9.39 20.06
C LEU A 613 11.82 -8.02 19.49
N LEU A 614 12.22 -7.73 18.26
CA LEU A 614 11.90 -6.48 17.58
C LEU A 614 10.39 -6.32 17.39
N ASN A 615 9.70 -7.36 16.91
CA ASN A 615 8.25 -7.31 16.72
C ASN A 615 7.50 -7.13 18.06
N HIS A 616 7.96 -7.77 19.14
CA HIS A 616 7.37 -7.62 20.46
C HIS A 616 7.54 -6.18 20.98
N TYR A 617 8.76 -5.62 20.88
CA TYR A 617 9.02 -4.22 21.23
C TYR A 617 8.15 -3.26 20.42
N LEU A 618 8.17 -3.36 19.09
CA LEU A 618 7.40 -2.47 18.21
C LEU A 618 5.90 -2.57 18.49
N THR A 619 5.38 -3.76 18.78
CA THR A 619 3.97 -3.97 19.13
C THR A 619 3.58 -3.24 20.41
N GLU A 620 4.37 -3.40 21.48
CA GLU A 620 4.09 -2.79 22.78
C GLU A 620 4.21 -1.26 22.73
N MET A 621 5.24 -0.73 22.06
CA MET A 621 5.41 0.71 21.92
C MET A 621 4.31 1.33 21.05
N SER A 622 3.93 0.67 19.96
CA SER A 622 2.87 1.16 19.06
C SER A 622 1.52 1.19 19.75
N LYS A 623 1.22 0.20 20.59
CA LYS A 623 -0.01 0.19 21.40
C LYS A 623 -0.08 1.40 22.32
N ILE A 624 1.01 1.70 23.04
CA ILE A 624 1.09 2.88 23.91
C ILE A 624 0.94 4.17 23.10
N ALA A 625 1.60 4.25 21.93
CA ALA A 625 1.51 5.41 21.05
C ALA A 625 0.06 5.70 20.65
N LEU A 626 -0.66 4.67 20.17
CA LEU A 626 -2.06 4.78 19.77
C LEU A 626 -2.99 5.10 20.94
N ASP A 627 -2.80 4.47 22.11
CA ASP A 627 -3.62 4.72 23.31
C ASP A 627 -3.52 6.18 23.79
N HIS A 628 -2.37 6.83 23.57
CA HIS A 628 -2.17 8.24 23.89
C HIS A 628 -2.62 9.21 22.78
N GLY A 629 -2.98 8.69 21.60
CA GLY A 629 -3.42 9.47 20.44
C GLY A 629 -2.28 9.98 19.55
N ALA A 630 -1.14 9.29 19.54
CA ALA A 630 -0.03 9.59 18.64
C ALA A 630 -0.31 9.07 17.23
N THR A 631 0.17 9.82 16.24
CA THR A 631 0.25 9.36 14.86
C THR A 631 1.62 8.74 14.64
N ILE A 632 1.65 7.43 14.38
CA ILE A 632 2.90 6.73 14.02
C ILE A 632 3.17 7.01 12.54
N ASP A 633 4.32 7.61 12.25
CA ASP A 633 4.75 7.90 10.88
C ASP A 633 5.35 6.63 10.25
N LYS A 634 6.46 6.14 10.82
CA LYS A 634 7.16 4.95 10.34
C LYS A 634 8.10 4.35 11.39
N TYR A 635 8.50 3.12 11.13
CA TYR A 635 9.59 2.42 11.81
C TYR A 635 10.88 2.56 10.99
N VAL A 636 12.01 2.82 11.66
CA VAL A 636 13.34 2.92 11.04
C VAL A 636 14.29 2.01 11.81
N GLY A 637 14.34 0.73 11.44
CA GLY A 637 15.03 -0.29 12.23
C GLY A 637 14.31 -0.50 13.57
N ASP A 638 15.01 -0.26 14.67
CA ASP A 638 14.49 -0.22 16.05
C ASP A 638 13.94 1.14 16.49
N ALA A 639 14.09 2.17 15.64
CA ALA A 639 13.54 3.48 15.90
C ALA A 639 12.08 3.62 15.48
N ILE A 640 11.31 4.42 16.23
CA ILE A 640 9.92 4.75 15.95
C ILE A 640 9.78 6.28 15.84
N LEU A 641 9.28 6.75 14.70
CA LEU A 641 8.91 8.16 14.49
C LEU A 641 7.41 8.34 14.72
N MET A 642 7.07 9.22 15.65
CA MET A 642 5.70 9.54 16.04
C MET A 642 5.49 11.05 16.13
N PHE A 643 4.26 11.51 15.98
CA PHE A 643 3.92 12.91 16.20
C PHE A 643 2.49 13.10 16.69
N PHE A 644 2.24 14.28 17.25
CA PHE A 644 0.94 14.75 17.73
C PHE A 644 0.57 16.07 17.06
N GLY A 645 -0.73 16.29 16.89
CA GLY A 645 -1.31 17.52 16.35
C GLY A 645 -1.84 17.40 14.91
N ASP A 646 -1.78 16.20 14.33
CA ASP A 646 -2.36 15.89 13.04
C ASP A 646 -2.53 14.35 12.88
N PRO A 647 -3.62 13.83 12.27
CA PRO A 647 -4.74 14.57 11.66
C PRO A 647 -5.66 15.26 12.69
N GLU A 648 -5.64 14.79 13.94
CA GLU A 648 -6.38 15.36 15.07
C GLU A 648 -5.44 16.12 16.01
N THR A 649 -5.93 17.22 16.58
CA THR A 649 -5.19 18.04 17.56
C THR A 649 -6.12 18.41 18.70
N ARG A 650 -5.60 18.38 19.94
CA ARG A 650 -6.26 18.94 21.13
C ARG A 650 -5.71 20.31 21.52
N GLY A 651 -4.91 20.90 20.63
CA GLY A 651 -4.13 22.10 20.88
C GLY A 651 -2.68 21.77 21.25
N VAL A 652 -1.75 22.64 20.84
CA VAL A 652 -0.30 22.43 20.96
C VAL A 652 0.14 22.04 22.38
N LYS A 653 -0.48 22.62 23.41
CA LYS A 653 -0.15 22.34 24.82
C LYS A 653 -0.56 20.91 25.22
N GLN A 654 -1.78 20.50 24.88
CA GLN A 654 -2.33 19.19 25.18
C GLN A 654 -1.63 18.10 24.37
N ASP A 655 -1.31 18.38 23.11
CA ASP A 655 -0.57 17.48 22.23
C ASP A 655 0.86 17.24 22.75
N ALA A 656 1.55 18.31 23.19
CA ALA A 656 2.86 18.18 23.83
C ALA A 656 2.80 17.41 25.16
N LEU A 657 1.78 17.67 25.99
CA LEU A 657 1.59 16.95 27.25
C LEU A 657 1.32 15.45 27.02
N ALA A 658 0.43 15.12 26.09
CA ALA A 658 0.12 13.75 25.72
C ALA A 658 1.35 13.01 25.18
N CYS A 659 2.16 13.69 24.36
CA CYS A 659 3.42 13.16 23.86
C CYS A 659 4.43 12.84 24.97
N VAL A 660 4.58 13.72 25.96
CA VAL A 660 5.49 13.47 27.09
C VAL A 660 4.96 12.37 28.01
N GLN A 661 3.64 12.30 28.22
CA GLN A 661 3.01 11.21 28.97
C GLN A 661 3.17 9.85 28.28
N MET A 662 3.01 9.82 26.95
CA MET A 662 3.29 8.63 26.12
C MET A 662 4.74 8.18 26.29
N ALA A 663 5.71 9.11 26.19
CA ALA A 663 7.12 8.79 26.36
C ALA A 663 7.44 8.23 27.76
N LEU A 664 6.83 8.77 28.80
CA LEU A 664 6.94 8.23 30.16
C LEU A 664 6.35 6.81 30.27
N ALA A 665 5.21 6.56 29.64
CA ALA A 665 4.58 5.25 29.61
C ALA A 665 5.44 4.23 28.84
N MET A 666 6.07 4.63 27.73
CA MET A 666 7.02 3.80 26.97
C MET A 666 8.25 3.42 27.81
N GLN A 667 8.88 4.39 28.49
CA GLN A 667 10.02 4.12 29.38
C GLN A 667 9.65 3.15 30.51
N LYS A 668 8.46 3.33 31.11
CA LYS A 668 7.94 2.40 32.12
C LYS A 668 7.75 1.00 31.54
N ARG A 669 7.11 0.89 30.38
CA ARG A 669 6.82 -0.41 29.76
C ARG A 669 8.10 -1.17 29.38
N ILE A 670 9.12 -0.48 28.88
CA ILE A 670 10.42 -1.09 28.57
C ILE A 670 11.09 -1.63 29.83
N SER A 671 10.96 -0.92 30.95
CA SER A 671 11.46 -1.39 32.25
C SER A 671 10.76 -2.68 32.69
N GLU A 672 9.45 -2.81 32.44
CA GLU A 672 8.69 -4.05 32.69
C GLU A 672 9.08 -5.19 31.73
N LEU A 673 9.25 -4.88 30.43
CA LEU A 673 9.64 -5.86 29.42
C LEU A 673 11.05 -6.40 29.62
N THR A 674 11.91 -5.64 30.30
CA THR A 674 13.26 -6.08 30.65
C THR A 674 13.26 -7.38 31.45
N GLU A 675 12.30 -7.58 32.36
CA GLU A 675 12.19 -8.83 33.13
C GLU A 675 11.76 -9.99 32.22
N VAL A 676 10.78 -9.75 31.35
CA VAL A 676 10.30 -10.74 30.38
C VAL A 676 11.41 -11.16 29.42
N TRP A 677 12.19 -10.21 28.92
CA TRP A 677 13.32 -10.47 28.02
C TRP A 677 14.46 -11.21 28.70
N ARG A 678 14.70 -10.94 29.98
CA ARG A 678 15.70 -11.67 30.76
C ARG A 678 15.32 -13.14 30.91
N ASP A 679 14.05 -13.44 31.17
CA ASP A 679 13.56 -14.83 31.24
C ASP A 679 13.65 -15.57 29.90
N MET A 680 13.67 -14.83 28.79
CA MET A 680 13.90 -15.36 27.43
C MET A 680 15.39 -15.45 27.04
N GLY A 681 16.32 -15.21 27.96
CA GLY A 681 17.75 -15.38 27.74
C GLY A 681 18.51 -14.13 27.29
N ILE A 682 17.88 -12.95 27.33
CA ILE A 682 18.53 -11.68 26.97
C ILE A 682 19.23 -11.10 28.21
N GLU A 683 20.54 -11.28 28.29
CA GLU A 683 21.33 -10.89 29.48
C GLU A 683 21.41 -9.37 29.69
N THR A 684 21.43 -8.58 28.61
CA THR A 684 21.60 -7.13 28.68
C THR A 684 20.25 -6.42 28.58
N PRO A 685 19.87 -5.59 29.57
CA PRO A 685 18.59 -4.89 29.56
C PRO A 685 18.57 -3.82 28.47
N LEU A 686 17.66 -3.95 27.50
CA LEU A 686 17.43 -2.94 26.49
C LEU A 686 16.85 -1.67 27.13
N ARG A 687 17.36 -0.51 26.73
CA ARG A 687 16.89 0.79 27.19
C ARG A 687 16.54 1.66 26.02
N CYS A 688 15.50 2.47 26.13
CA CYS A 688 15.11 3.37 25.07
C CYS A 688 15.59 4.80 25.32
N ARG A 689 16.02 5.46 24.25
CA ARG A 689 16.26 6.90 24.19
C ARG A 689 15.07 7.55 23.51
N ILE A 690 14.59 8.65 24.09
CA ILE A 690 13.45 9.39 23.51
C ILE A 690 13.81 10.86 23.37
N GLY A 691 13.59 11.41 22.18
CA GLY A 691 13.77 12.82 21.86
C GLY A 691 12.45 13.47 21.44
N ILE A 692 12.08 14.59 22.06
CA ILE A 692 10.82 15.30 21.76
C ILE A 692 11.06 16.77 21.42
N HIS A 693 10.47 17.22 20.32
CA HIS A 693 10.53 18.62 19.90
C HIS A 693 9.18 19.10 19.34
N THR A 694 8.82 20.35 19.65
CA THR A 694 7.55 20.96 19.21
C THR A 694 7.82 22.17 18.34
N ASP A 695 7.55 22.06 17.03
CA ASP A 695 7.70 23.18 16.09
C ASP A 695 6.88 22.97 14.81
N TYR A 696 6.93 23.92 13.88
CA TYR A 696 6.29 23.86 12.59
C TYR A 696 7.02 22.90 11.62
N CYS A 697 6.30 21.89 11.17
CA CYS A 697 6.70 20.98 10.11
C CYS A 697 5.62 20.88 9.03
N THR A 698 5.98 20.33 7.88
CA THR A 698 5.05 20.06 6.80
C THR A 698 4.58 18.62 6.92
N VAL A 699 3.27 18.41 7.08
CA VAL A 699 2.62 17.09 7.18
C VAL A 699 1.73 16.84 5.98
N GLY A 700 1.68 15.62 5.47
CA GLY A 700 0.79 15.25 4.38
C GLY A 700 1.22 13.98 3.64
N ASN A 701 0.58 13.74 2.49
CA ASN A 701 0.93 12.64 1.60
C ASN A 701 2.14 13.05 0.74
N PHE A 702 3.27 12.38 0.93
CA PHE A 702 4.49 12.55 0.15
C PHE A 702 4.86 11.25 -0.56
N GLY A 703 5.29 11.33 -1.82
CA GLY A 703 5.66 10.15 -2.61
C GLY A 703 5.33 10.29 -4.10
N SER A 704 5.34 9.19 -4.83
CA SER A 704 4.89 9.10 -6.23
C SER A 704 3.41 8.70 -6.31
N GLU A 705 2.80 8.76 -7.50
CA GLU A 705 1.41 8.34 -7.70
C GLU A 705 1.17 6.88 -7.28
N ASP A 706 2.18 6.01 -7.45
CA ASP A 706 2.10 4.59 -7.11
C ASP A 706 2.44 4.26 -5.64
N ARG A 707 3.05 5.21 -4.91
CA ARG A 707 3.48 5.00 -3.52
C ARG A 707 3.53 6.32 -2.76
N MET A 708 2.56 6.49 -1.85
CA MET A 708 2.47 7.66 -0.97
C MET A 708 2.61 7.23 0.49
N ASP A 709 3.41 7.98 1.23
CA ASP A 709 3.52 7.87 2.68
C ASP A 709 2.92 9.14 3.32
N TYR A 710 2.03 8.96 4.30
CA TYR A 710 1.58 10.06 5.14
C TYR A 710 2.63 10.35 6.20
N THR A 711 3.43 11.41 6.02
CA THR A 711 4.66 11.64 6.81
C THR A 711 4.87 13.12 7.09
N ILE A 712 5.79 13.41 8.02
CA ILE A 712 6.21 14.77 8.35
C ILE A 712 7.60 15.08 7.80
N ILE A 713 7.79 16.29 7.27
CA ILE A 713 9.05 16.76 6.71
C ILE A 713 9.39 18.14 7.27
N GLY A 714 10.64 18.36 7.65
CA GLY A 714 11.16 19.68 8.04
C GLY A 714 12.33 19.63 9.02
N GLY A 715 12.94 20.79 9.26
CA GLY A 715 14.06 20.92 10.20
C GLY A 715 13.71 20.48 11.63
N ALA A 716 12.45 20.66 12.04
CA ALA A 716 11.94 20.22 13.34
C ALA A 716 12.05 18.70 13.55
N VAL A 717 11.85 17.91 12.49
CA VAL A 717 11.98 16.43 12.52
C VAL A 717 13.43 16.05 12.80
N ASN A 718 14.37 16.71 12.12
CA ASN A 718 15.80 16.48 12.32
C ASN A 718 16.26 16.86 13.73
N LEU A 719 15.70 17.91 14.32
CA LEU A 719 16.02 18.28 15.71
C LEU A 719 15.52 17.23 16.70
N ALA A 720 14.29 16.73 16.55
CA ALA A 720 13.75 15.68 17.41
C ALA A 720 14.61 14.39 17.38
N SER A 721 15.04 13.95 16.19
CA SER A 721 15.94 12.79 16.05
C SER A 721 17.29 13.02 16.72
N ARG A 722 17.83 14.25 16.69
CA ARG A 722 19.11 14.54 17.34
C ARG A 722 19.00 14.65 18.85
N LEU A 723 17.87 15.14 19.36
CA LEU A 723 17.60 15.11 20.80
C LEU A 723 17.51 13.68 21.33
N GLU A 724 16.98 12.75 20.54
CA GLU A 724 16.97 11.32 20.88
C GLU A 724 18.42 10.79 20.97
N GLN A 725 19.25 11.03 19.95
CA GLN A 725 20.65 10.56 19.94
C GLN A 725 21.47 11.07 21.14
N GLU A 726 21.23 12.31 21.55
CA GLU A 726 21.87 12.98 22.69
C GLU A 726 21.27 12.59 24.05
N ALA A 727 20.10 11.93 24.06
CA ALA A 727 19.50 11.42 25.28
C ALA A 727 20.33 10.26 25.84
N ALA A 728 20.51 10.25 27.17
CA ALA A 728 21.12 9.11 27.83
C ALA A 728 20.18 7.89 27.76
N PRO A 729 20.71 6.64 27.70
CA PRO A 729 19.88 5.43 27.67
C PRO A 729 18.88 5.37 28.84
N GLY A 730 17.59 5.23 28.53
CA GLY A 730 16.49 5.19 29.51
C GLY A 730 15.98 6.58 29.92
N THR A 731 16.31 7.63 29.16
CA THR A 731 15.87 8.99 29.46
C THR A 731 15.10 9.62 28.29
N ILE A 732 14.35 10.68 28.61
CA ILE A 732 13.59 11.48 27.64
C ILE A 732 14.19 12.88 27.64
N LEU A 733 14.67 13.33 26.48
CA LEU A 733 15.22 14.66 26.28
C LEU A 733 14.26 15.49 25.44
N ILE A 734 13.95 16.70 25.90
CA ILE A 734 13.02 17.61 25.24
C ILE A 734 13.66 18.97 24.98
N SER A 735 13.26 19.61 23.87
CA SER A 735 13.62 20.99 23.57
C SER A 735 12.95 22.01 24.51
N TYR A 736 13.46 23.24 24.54
CA TYR A 736 12.81 24.36 25.23
C TYR A 736 11.37 24.58 24.77
N GLU A 737 11.09 24.47 23.47
CA GLU A 737 9.75 24.70 22.91
C GLU A 737 8.72 23.71 23.48
N THR A 738 9.11 22.44 23.63
CA THR A 738 8.30 21.41 24.26
C THR A 738 8.19 21.64 25.77
N PHE A 739 9.30 21.93 26.43
CA PHE A 739 9.33 22.25 27.88
C PHE A 739 8.36 23.40 28.21
N ALA A 740 8.35 24.46 27.41
CA ALA A 740 7.46 25.60 27.60
C ALA A 740 5.96 25.22 27.57
N GLN A 741 5.59 24.13 26.90
CA GLN A 741 4.21 23.61 26.89
C GLN A 741 3.89 22.77 28.13
N VAL A 742 4.87 22.05 28.69
CA VAL A 742 4.62 21.00 29.70
C VAL A 742 5.11 21.33 31.11
N LYS A 743 5.89 22.40 31.30
CA LYS A 743 6.53 22.78 32.58
C LYS A 743 5.60 22.90 33.79
N ASP A 744 4.30 23.13 33.56
CA ASP A 744 3.31 23.27 34.64
C ASP A 744 2.89 21.89 35.21
N THR A 745 3.08 20.81 34.45
CA THR A 745 2.54 19.47 34.75
C THR A 745 3.63 18.39 34.81
N ILE A 746 4.79 18.63 34.22
CA ILE A 746 5.89 17.68 34.14
C ILE A 746 7.13 18.28 34.80
N ASP A 747 7.75 17.54 35.72
CA ASP A 747 9.02 17.92 36.32
C ASP A 747 10.15 17.63 35.32
N CYS A 748 10.88 18.68 34.94
CA CYS A 748 12.04 18.58 34.05
C CYS A 748 13.28 19.21 34.68
N GLU A 749 14.45 18.68 34.35
CA GLU A 749 15.76 19.18 34.74
C GLU A 749 16.48 19.78 33.53
N GLU A 750 17.07 20.96 33.69
CA GLU A 750 17.84 21.61 32.61
C GLU A 750 19.19 20.92 32.42
N MET A 751 19.47 20.47 31.20
CA MET A 751 20.70 19.73 30.86
C MET A 751 21.74 20.61 30.15
N GLY A 752 21.42 21.89 29.94
CA GLY A 752 22.27 22.86 29.25
C GLY A 752 21.91 23.01 27.77
N HIS A 753 22.90 23.37 26.95
CA HIS A 753 22.72 23.63 25.54
C HIS A 753 23.48 22.61 24.68
N VAL A 754 22.83 22.06 23.66
CA VAL A 754 23.43 21.13 22.71
C VAL A 754 23.64 21.82 21.38
N GLN A 755 24.84 21.68 20.80
CA GLN A 755 25.08 22.09 19.42
C GLN A 755 24.68 20.96 18.48
N VAL A 756 23.70 21.26 17.65
CA VAL A 756 23.05 20.30 16.77
C VAL A 756 23.58 20.52 15.35
N LYS A 757 24.27 19.52 14.77
CA LYS A 757 24.85 19.64 13.42
C LYS A 757 23.76 20.04 12.40
N GLY A 758 23.94 21.19 11.73
CA GLY A 758 22.97 21.72 10.77
C GLY A 758 21.98 22.76 11.33
N ILE A 759 22.05 23.08 12.63
CA ILE A 759 21.34 24.20 13.25
C ILE A 759 22.37 25.26 13.66
N ALA A 760 22.15 26.51 13.25
CA ALA A 760 23.13 27.59 13.43
C ALA A 760 23.28 28.08 14.89
N TYR A 761 22.35 27.70 15.77
CA TYR A 761 22.31 28.13 17.17
C TYR A 761 22.21 26.94 18.13
N PRO A 762 22.78 27.07 19.35
CA PRO A 762 22.67 26.04 20.38
C PRO A 762 21.22 25.93 20.89
N VAL A 763 20.74 24.70 21.10
CA VAL A 763 19.37 24.41 21.56
C VAL A 763 19.42 24.06 23.04
N ALA A 764 18.63 24.74 23.87
CA ALA A 764 18.47 24.41 25.29
C ALA A 764 17.67 23.12 25.45
N THR A 765 18.17 22.20 26.27
CA THR A 765 17.60 20.86 26.44
C THR A 765 17.22 20.58 27.90
N TYR A 766 16.14 19.83 28.06
CA TYR A 766 15.57 19.49 29.35
C TYR A 766 15.34 17.98 29.43
N ARG A 767 15.75 17.35 30.53
CA ARG A 767 15.47 15.95 30.81
C ARG A 767 14.16 15.83 31.58
N VAL A 768 13.25 14.99 31.11
CA VAL A 768 12.01 14.69 31.84
C VAL A 768 12.32 13.74 32.99
N ILE A 769 11.86 14.06 34.20
CA ILE A 769 12.09 13.24 35.40
C ILE A 769 10.85 12.41 35.74
N LYS A 770 9.70 13.08 35.92
CA LYS A 770 8.42 12.43 36.27
C LYS A 770 7.27 13.40 36.04
N ALA A 771 6.05 12.85 35.95
CA ALA A 771 4.86 13.68 36.02
C ALA A 771 4.81 14.38 37.39
N ASN A 772 4.55 15.69 37.41
CA ASN A 772 4.36 16.45 38.63
C ASN A 772 3.00 16.08 39.23
N LEU A 773 2.97 14.97 39.97
CA LEU A 773 1.85 14.55 40.80
C LEU A 773 1.87 15.33 42.11
N ALA A 774 1.87 16.66 42.04
CA ALA A 774 1.48 17.51 43.16
C ALA A 774 -0.01 17.27 43.47
N GLY A 775 -0.29 16.12 44.11
CA GLY A 775 -1.64 15.71 44.47
C GLY A 775 -1.82 14.27 44.99
N ALA A 776 -0.93 13.30 44.72
CA ALA A 776 -1.22 11.90 45.09
C ALA A 776 -0.06 11.18 45.83
N CYS A 777 -0.30 10.95 47.13
CA CYS A 777 0.31 10.01 48.08
C CYS A 777 1.75 9.51 47.80
N ARG A 778 2.73 10.11 48.50
CA ARG A 778 4.09 9.55 48.59
C ARG A 778 4.14 8.35 49.54
N VAL A 779 4.89 7.32 49.15
CA VAL A 779 5.41 6.26 50.02
C VAL A 779 6.19 6.91 51.16
N VAL A 780 5.91 6.50 52.40
CA VAL A 780 6.61 6.99 53.60
C VAL A 780 7.59 5.92 54.04
N ARG A 781 8.88 6.19 53.89
CA ARG A 781 9.96 5.32 54.36
C ARG A 781 10.89 6.08 55.30
N THR A 782 11.15 5.52 56.48
CA THR A 782 12.06 6.08 57.48
C THR A 782 12.79 4.94 58.19
N GLU A 783 14.10 5.05 58.28
CA GLU A 783 14.96 4.05 58.92
C GLU A 783 15.97 4.74 59.84
N LEU A 784 15.93 4.35 61.11
CA LEU A 784 16.78 4.77 62.22
C LEU A 784 17.36 3.49 62.87
N PRO A 785 18.45 3.58 63.68
CA PRO A 785 19.18 2.39 64.16
C PRO A 785 18.32 1.31 64.85
N HIS A 786 17.21 1.68 65.48
CA HIS A 786 16.28 0.78 66.16
C HIS A 786 14.81 1.02 65.77
N PHE A 787 14.53 1.73 64.67
CA PHE A 787 13.17 2.02 64.19
C PHE A 787 13.13 1.99 62.66
N ARG A 788 12.24 1.17 62.09
CA ARG A 788 12.00 1.13 60.64
C ARG A 788 10.50 1.28 60.40
N LEU A 789 10.15 2.21 59.51
CA LEU A 789 8.80 2.44 59.04
C LEU A 789 8.78 2.47 57.51
N GLU A 790 7.97 1.63 56.91
CA GLU A 790 7.71 1.59 55.47
C GLU A 790 6.21 1.48 55.26
N LEU A 791 5.64 2.45 54.56
CA LEU A 791 4.21 2.55 54.28
C LEU A 791 4.02 2.93 52.82
N GLU A 792 3.15 2.18 52.15
CA GLU A 792 2.74 2.43 50.76
C GLU A 792 1.24 2.73 50.69
N PRO A 793 0.80 3.95 51.03
CA PRO A 793 -0.63 4.27 51.13
C PRO A 793 -1.37 4.10 49.80
N GLY A 794 -0.64 4.17 48.68
CA GLY A 794 -1.19 3.96 47.34
C GLY A 794 -1.61 2.52 47.05
N LEU A 795 -1.04 1.53 47.75
CA LEU A 795 -1.37 0.10 47.60
C LEU A 795 -2.37 -0.41 48.64
N MET A 796 -2.64 0.37 49.70
CA MET A 796 -3.56 0.00 50.77
C MET A 796 -5.01 0.33 50.41
N SER A 797 -5.91 -0.62 50.70
CA SER A 797 -7.36 -0.41 50.72
C SER A 797 -7.79 0.56 51.85
N ALA A 798 -9.03 1.04 51.82
CA ALA A 798 -9.52 2.01 52.81
C ALA A 798 -9.47 1.46 54.25
N ASP A 799 -9.79 0.18 54.44
CA ASP A 799 -9.76 -0.49 55.74
C ASP A 799 -8.33 -0.71 56.23
N GLU A 800 -7.41 -1.09 55.33
CA GLU A 800 -5.98 -1.23 55.65
C GLU A 800 -5.34 0.11 56.03
N ARG A 801 -5.73 1.22 55.39
CA ARG A 801 -5.30 2.56 55.80
C ARG A 801 -5.82 2.94 57.18
N GLY A 802 -7.07 2.60 57.49
CA GLY A 802 -7.66 2.80 58.82
C GLY A 802 -6.92 2.01 59.91
N GLY A 803 -6.59 0.75 59.63
CA GLY A 803 -5.80 -0.12 60.50
C GLY A 803 -4.36 0.40 60.71
N ALA A 804 -3.67 0.76 59.63
CA ALA A 804 -2.31 1.32 59.68
C ALA A 804 -2.27 2.65 60.45
N ALA A 805 -3.25 3.54 60.26
CA ALA A 805 -3.34 4.79 60.99
C ALA A 805 -3.55 4.58 62.51
N THR A 806 -4.30 3.55 62.90
CA THR A 806 -4.53 3.19 64.30
C THR A 806 -3.27 2.60 64.93
N ALA A 807 -2.58 1.68 64.23
CA ALA A 807 -1.33 1.09 64.68
C ALA A 807 -0.22 2.14 64.86
N LEU A 808 -0.14 3.13 63.96
CA LEU A 808 0.83 4.22 64.07
C LEU A 808 0.53 5.16 65.24
N ARG A 809 -0.75 5.40 65.57
CA ARG A 809 -1.12 6.14 66.78
C ARG A 809 -0.74 5.40 68.05
N ASP A 810 -1.02 4.10 68.16
CA ASP A 810 -0.62 3.31 69.33
C ASP A 810 0.92 3.27 69.48
N ALA A 811 1.65 3.11 68.37
CA ALA A 811 3.10 3.19 68.38
C ALA A 811 3.61 4.58 68.83
N LEU A 812 2.97 5.66 68.37
CA LEU A 812 3.31 7.02 68.77
C LEU A 812 3.00 7.27 70.25
N ASP A 813 1.87 6.77 70.77
CA ASP A 813 1.49 6.89 72.18
C ASP A 813 2.48 6.15 73.09
N ARG A 814 2.96 4.96 72.67
CA ARG A 814 4.00 4.21 73.40
C ARG A 814 5.38 4.87 73.33
N LEU A 815 5.74 5.49 72.20
CA LEU A 815 7.00 6.23 72.04
C LEU A 815 6.98 7.58 72.78
N SER A 816 5.80 8.17 72.99
CA SER A 816 5.62 9.42 73.72
C SER A 816 5.36 9.22 75.23
N HIS A 817 5.04 8.00 75.67
CA HIS A 817 5.07 7.62 77.07
C HIS A 817 6.52 7.54 77.57
N LYS A 818 6.93 8.57 78.32
CA LYS A 818 8.15 8.50 79.13
C LYS A 818 8.03 7.32 80.10
N PRO A 819 8.97 6.35 80.10
CA PRO A 819 9.14 5.50 81.26
C PRO A 819 9.41 6.43 82.45
N GLY A 820 8.70 6.24 83.56
CA GLY A 820 8.95 6.99 84.79
C GLY A 820 10.41 6.84 85.26
N GLN A 821 10.80 7.75 86.15
CA GLN A 821 11.82 7.62 87.21
C GLN A 821 12.89 6.53 87.07
#